data_AF-A0A1J8PVZ9-F1
#
_entry.id   AF-A0A1J8PVZ9-F1
#
_cell.length_a   1.000
_cell.length_b   1.000
_cell.length_c   1.000
_cell.angle_alpha   90.00
_cell.angle_beta   90.00
_cell.angle_gamma   90.00
#
_symmetry.space_group_name_H-M   'P 1'
#
loop_
_entity.id
_entity.type
_entity.pdbx_description
1 polymer ?
#
loop_
_entity_poly.entity_id
_entity_poly.type
_entity_poly.pdbx_seq_one_letter_code
_entity_poly.pdbx_strand_id
1 'polypeptide(L)'
;GLIEKHELELKAYLDEHKDTQVKESLEAFRDSLNAQYADLQFEIETRLNEEFSNILKKKSTDQVLKLITFYEKLLSKTNQHSQLAWLTHQSLEEIKRAGSNTLSKMENWANVVSFLDDKGKTIALTEINKNINNLYEHLEYFKEADQAKIKEFKTKTLINLGLGKWSKKEVVDTYHVPLVDDNAFRVIVQLSDDLALDTAGLAGKHFGNSTLIQMDEYGNYRVIYGPELEGIPDGKKVKFELLGHGGTNEKTMGGRTAADMARSILDLKEHIPKTVDVTAVSLKGCSAGADYGKDVLIELNKENFKPVVSSKLGTTEVYVGRAFTSRGYHSEDKRAAWKYDENDKIVAVPYSDEKHHIVISVDEGGNPKVIKTHDNKDWRKFKGELRVKVVAGERSNTLNALIDFQAQLKTQGAKMSQIDIETGEQDWLKGRPNNTLRSYGRQTRSMGEFIESNITLHIGSGPYDGTTVFSYKNAPGREIVVNSPEYLVSYSDAWSSKLISFDCDRDNIPFFAVPTKCNPDITLNVVISAEGFAKEMVLSQLQKAKKEIGDSSVLKIRVSTGLQYLMPEQESKDLMNYLSQELGVRIERAHMAASGSKFKLLLSKNPGDPEIKVHDHLAETTPHQDTPLHNWADLSQEQINKLTTEAQKPQPSLANHD
;
A
#
# COMPACT_ATOMS: atom_id res chain seq x y z
N GLY A 1 54.39 -15.55 13.88
CA GLY A 1 53.72 -15.14 15.12
C GLY A 1 54.54 -15.52 16.35
N LEU A 2 54.04 -16.45 17.19
CA LEU A 2 54.75 -16.93 18.39
C LEU A 2 56.05 -17.69 18.06
N ILE A 3 56.05 -18.51 17.01
CA ILE A 3 57.21 -19.31 16.61
C ILE A 3 58.35 -18.42 16.09
N GLU A 4 58.09 -17.44 15.20
CA GLU A 4 59.12 -16.49 14.73
C GLU A 4 59.77 -15.70 15.88
N LYS A 5 58.97 -15.30 16.88
CA LYS A 5 59.46 -14.59 18.06
C LYS A 5 60.41 -15.48 18.87
N HIS A 6 59.99 -16.72 19.11
CA HIS A 6 60.81 -17.69 19.85
C HIS A 6 62.00 -18.20 19.03
N GLU A 7 61.92 -18.21 17.69
CA GLU A 7 63.04 -18.59 16.81
C GLU A 7 64.17 -17.54 16.87
N LEU A 8 63.82 -16.26 16.88
CA LEU A 8 64.79 -15.16 17.06
C LEU A 8 65.43 -15.19 18.46
N GLU A 9 64.64 -15.43 19.50
CA GLU A 9 65.11 -15.58 20.89
C GLU A 9 66.04 -16.80 21.03
N LEU A 10 65.67 -17.94 20.43
CA LEU A 10 66.46 -19.17 20.44
C LEU A 10 67.76 -19.03 19.64
N LYS A 11 67.72 -18.34 18.49
CA LYS A 11 68.90 -18.07 17.66
C LYS A 11 69.89 -17.15 18.39
N ALA A 12 69.40 -16.08 19.02
CA ALA A 12 70.23 -15.21 19.86
C ALA A 12 70.88 -15.98 21.03
N TYR A 13 70.13 -16.89 21.66
CA TYR A 13 70.64 -17.74 22.74
C TYR A 13 71.72 -18.73 22.25
N LEU A 14 71.53 -19.35 21.08
CA LEU A 14 72.47 -20.26 20.43
C LEU A 14 73.79 -19.58 19.99
N ASP A 15 73.73 -18.30 19.61
CA ASP A 15 74.89 -17.52 19.16
C ASP A 15 75.79 -17.09 20.33
N GLU A 16 75.25 -16.96 21.55
CA GLU A 16 75.99 -16.52 22.76
C GLU A 16 76.67 -17.67 23.55
N HIS A 17 76.29 -18.93 23.33
CA HIS A 17 76.76 -20.07 24.14
C HIS A 17 77.75 -20.99 23.37
N LYS A 18 78.87 -21.36 24.02
CA LYS A 18 79.99 -22.14 23.44
C LYS A 18 79.96 -23.66 23.73
N ASP A 19 78.90 -24.15 24.39
CA ASP A 19 78.77 -25.58 24.72
C ASP A 19 78.23 -26.35 23.52
N THR A 20 79.08 -27.15 22.87
CA THR A 20 78.80 -27.83 21.60
C THR A 20 77.61 -28.78 21.69
N GLN A 21 77.41 -29.47 22.81
CA GLN A 21 76.36 -30.50 22.93
C GLN A 21 74.97 -29.90 23.17
N VAL A 22 74.91 -28.80 23.94
CA VAL A 22 73.67 -28.03 24.15
C VAL A 22 73.27 -27.33 22.85
N LYS A 23 74.24 -26.81 22.10
CA LYS A 23 74.01 -26.17 20.81
C LYS A 23 73.41 -27.14 19.79
N GLU A 24 74.00 -28.32 19.62
CA GLU A 24 73.49 -29.37 18.72
C GLU A 24 72.06 -29.81 19.08
N SER A 25 71.76 -29.93 20.37
CA SER A 25 70.42 -30.33 20.85
C SER A 25 69.35 -29.27 20.58
N LEU A 26 69.70 -27.99 20.73
CA LEU A 26 68.81 -26.85 20.47
C LEU A 26 68.63 -26.59 18.97
N GLU A 27 69.67 -26.81 18.15
CA GLU A 27 69.56 -26.79 16.68
C GLU A 27 68.63 -27.91 16.18
N ALA A 28 68.77 -29.14 16.69
CA ALA A 28 67.86 -30.24 16.37
C ALA A 28 66.40 -29.97 16.81
N PHE A 29 66.21 -29.30 17.96
CA PHE A 29 64.88 -28.87 18.41
C PHE A 29 64.28 -27.81 17.50
N ARG A 30 65.08 -26.82 17.08
CA ARG A 30 64.65 -25.79 16.11
C ARG A 30 64.26 -26.41 14.77
N ASP A 31 65.07 -27.33 14.25
CA ASP A 31 64.78 -28.00 12.98
C ASP A 31 63.52 -28.86 13.07
N SER A 32 63.29 -29.54 14.20
CA SER A 32 62.05 -30.27 14.48
C SER A 32 60.82 -29.36 14.55
N LEU A 33 60.93 -28.19 15.20
CA LEU A 33 59.87 -27.19 15.23
C LEU A 33 59.58 -26.63 13.83
N ASN A 34 60.61 -26.36 13.04
CA ASN A 34 60.47 -25.89 11.66
C ASN A 34 59.83 -26.95 10.74
N ALA A 35 60.17 -28.23 10.93
CA ALA A 35 59.53 -29.34 10.21
C ALA A 35 58.04 -29.48 10.59
N GLN A 36 57.71 -29.45 11.88
CA GLN A 36 56.31 -29.49 12.34
C GLN A 36 55.52 -28.27 11.86
N TYR A 37 56.15 -27.10 11.81
CA TYR A 37 55.54 -25.89 11.25
C TYR A 37 55.27 -26.04 9.74
N ALA A 38 56.22 -26.58 8.97
CA ALA A 38 56.04 -26.84 7.55
C ALA A 38 54.93 -27.88 7.27
N ASP A 39 54.86 -28.94 8.07
CA ASP A 39 53.79 -29.97 7.97
C ASP A 39 52.41 -29.37 8.27
N LEU A 40 52.30 -28.58 9.34
CA LEU A 40 51.05 -27.91 9.69
C LEU A 40 50.63 -26.90 8.60
N GLN A 41 51.58 -26.18 8.02
CA GLN A 41 51.32 -25.26 6.91
C GLN A 41 50.82 -26.02 5.67
N PHE A 42 51.49 -27.12 5.30
CA PHE A 42 51.08 -27.96 4.18
C PHE A 42 49.66 -28.52 4.38
N GLU A 43 49.31 -28.93 5.60
CA GLU A 43 47.96 -29.39 5.93
C GLU A 43 46.93 -28.25 5.82
N ILE A 44 47.25 -27.05 6.31
CA ILE A 44 46.39 -25.87 6.18
C ILE A 44 46.14 -25.54 4.71
N GLU A 45 47.19 -25.51 3.88
CA GLU A 45 47.09 -25.22 2.45
C GLU A 45 46.27 -26.28 1.72
N THR A 46 46.47 -27.56 2.03
CA THR A 46 45.69 -28.65 1.45
C THR A 46 44.20 -28.49 1.76
N ARG A 47 43.86 -28.22 3.03
CA ARG A 47 42.47 -27.98 3.44
C ARG A 47 41.85 -26.76 2.77
N LEU A 48 42.61 -25.66 2.62
CA LEU A 48 42.13 -24.46 1.93
C LEU A 48 41.89 -24.71 0.43
N ASN A 49 42.76 -25.49 -0.22
CA ASN A 49 42.58 -25.89 -1.62
C ASN A 49 41.37 -26.80 -1.83
N GLU A 50 41.11 -27.73 -0.89
CA GLU A 50 39.91 -28.56 -0.90
C GLU A 50 38.63 -27.72 -0.69
N GLU A 51 38.65 -26.79 0.26
CA GLU A 51 37.56 -25.85 0.51
C GLU A 51 37.26 -25.02 -0.75
N PHE A 52 38.29 -24.43 -1.36
CA PHE A 52 38.16 -23.67 -2.60
C PHE A 52 37.59 -24.51 -3.74
N SER A 53 38.12 -25.71 -3.95
CA SER A 53 37.63 -26.66 -4.97
C SER A 53 36.18 -27.04 -4.75
N ASN A 54 35.74 -27.17 -3.50
CA ASN A 54 34.35 -27.46 -3.15
C ASN A 54 33.42 -26.26 -3.39
N ILE A 55 33.92 -25.03 -3.24
CA ILE A 55 33.17 -23.82 -3.61
C ILE A 55 32.98 -23.77 -5.14
N LEU A 56 34.02 -24.09 -5.92
CA LEU A 56 33.96 -24.05 -7.39
C LEU A 56 32.95 -25.04 -8.01
N LYS A 57 32.55 -26.09 -7.29
CA LYS A 57 31.53 -27.06 -7.75
C LYS A 57 30.09 -26.57 -7.59
N LYS A 58 29.86 -25.43 -6.93
CA LYS A 58 28.51 -24.92 -6.65
C LYS A 58 27.94 -24.16 -7.84
N LYS A 59 26.62 -24.00 -7.89
CA LYS A 59 25.95 -23.16 -8.89
C LYS A 59 26.45 -21.72 -8.77
N SER A 60 26.64 -21.03 -9.91
CA SER A 60 27.23 -19.68 -9.96
C SER A 60 26.55 -18.67 -9.04
N THR A 61 25.22 -18.72 -8.92
CA THR A 61 24.41 -17.84 -8.06
C THR A 61 24.71 -18.03 -6.57
N ASP A 62 25.04 -19.25 -6.15
CA ASP A 62 25.40 -19.59 -4.76
C ASP A 62 26.91 -19.58 -4.51
N GLN A 63 27.70 -19.31 -5.56
CA GLN A 63 29.16 -19.39 -5.58
C GLN A 63 29.78 -18.05 -5.17
N VAL A 64 29.24 -16.92 -5.64
CA VAL A 64 29.80 -15.57 -5.42
C VAL A 64 30.03 -15.26 -3.94
N LEU A 65 28.97 -15.34 -3.11
CA LEU A 65 29.06 -15.05 -1.68
C LEU A 65 30.07 -15.96 -0.96
N LYS A 66 30.11 -17.25 -1.31
CA LYS A 66 31.05 -18.19 -0.70
C LYS A 66 32.49 -17.91 -1.09
N LEU A 67 32.73 -17.48 -2.33
CA LEU A 67 34.04 -17.05 -2.78
C LEU A 67 34.48 -15.76 -2.08
N ILE A 68 33.57 -14.80 -1.86
CA ILE A 68 33.85 -13.57 -1.10
C ILE A 68 34.24 -13.91 0.34
N THR A 69 33.43 -14.69 1.05
CA THR A 69 33.76 -15.12 2.42
C THR A 69 35.09 -15.87 2.49
N PHE A 70 35.37 -16.74 1.51
CA PHE A 70 36.64 -17.45 1.43
C PHE A 70 37.82 -16.49 1.19
N TYR A 71 37.67 -15.51 0.30
CA TYR A 71 38.67 -14.49 0.02
C TYR A 71 38.97 -13.62 1.25
N GLU A 72 37.95 -13.14 1.95
CA GLU A 72 38.11 -12.38 3.20
C GLU A 72 38.83 -13.20 4.29
N LYS A 73 38.50 -14.49 4.39
CA LYS A 73 39.20 -15.44 5.27
C LYS A 73 40.69 -15.57 4.90
N LEU A 74 41.04 -15.56 3.62
CA LEU A 74 42.44 -15.57 3.18
C LEU A 74 43.15 -14.25 3.55
N LEU A 75 42.51 -13.11 3.36
CA LEU A 75 43.07 -11.79 3.71
C LEU A 75 43.39 -11.65 5.21
N SER A 76 42.62 -12.30 6.08
CA SER A 76 42.86 -12.30 7.53
C SER A 76 44.10 -13.08 7.99
N LYS A 77 44.74 -13.87 7.11
CA LYS A 77 45.93 -14.66 7.41
C LYS A 77 47.18 -13.88 7.01
N THR A 78 48.19 -13.83 7.90
CA THR A 78 49.43 -13.09 7.67
C THR A 78 50.17 -13.63 6.43
N ASN A 79 50.24 -12.82 5.37
CA ASN A 79 50.82 -13.19 4.06
C ASN A 79 52.35 -13.15 4.09
N GLN A 80 53.00 -14.27 4.41
CA GLN A 80 54.45 -14.45 4.22
C GLN A 80 54.80 -15.52 3.15
N HIS A 81 53.81 -16.18 2.55
CA HIS A 81 54.03 -17.32 1.64
C HIS A 81 53.39 -17.11 0.26
N SER A 82 54.10 -17.53 -0.79
CA SER A 82 53.71 -17.34 -2.20
C SER A 82 52.45 -18.12 -2.61
N GLN A 83 52.19 -19.28 -2.00
CA GLN A 83 51.03 -20.13 -2.32
C GLN A 83 49.71 -19.54 -1.80
N LEU A 84 49.69 -18.99 -0.58
CA LEU A 84 48.53 -18.26 -0.04
C LEU A 84 48.25 -16.98 -0.84
N ALA A 85 49.30 -16.27 -1.26
CA ALA A 85 49.16 -15.11 -2.14
C ALA A 85 48.55 -15.50 -3.51
N TRP A 86 48.97 -16.64 -4.06
CA TRP A 86 48.41 -17.16 -5.31
C TRP A 86 46.93 -17.57 -5.16
N LEU A 87 46.58 -18.28 -4.09
CA LEU A 87 45.20 -18.69 -3.82
C LEU A 87 44.29 -17.48 -3.56
N THR A 88 44.82 -16.43 -2.92
CA THR A 88 44.12 -15.13 -2.72
C THR A 88 43.87 -14.45 -4.07
N HIS A 89 44.86 -14.43 -4.96
CA HIS A 89 44.69 -13.88 -6.31
C HIS A 89 43.66 -14.69 -7.13
N GLN A 90 43.76 -16.02 -7.11
CA GLN A 90 42.88 -16.91 -7.85
C GLN A 90 41.42 -16.79 -7.36
N SER A 91 41.20 -16.74 -6.04
CA SER A 91 39.86 -16.55 -5.50
C SER A 91 39.24 -15.23 -5.93
N LEU A 92 40.00 -14.13 -5.97
CA LEU A 92 39.51 -12.84 -6.48
C LEU A 92 39.11 -12.90 -7.97
N GLU A 93 39.93 -13.53 -8.82
CA GLU A 93 39.58 -13.69 -10.24
C GLU A 93 38.33 -14.57 -10.44
N GLU A 94 38.17 -15.58 -9.59
CA GLU A 94 36.96 -16.42 -9.58
C GLU A 94 35.72 -15.67 -9.08
N ILE A 95 35.85 -14.77 -8.09
CA ILE A 95 34.75 -13.88 -7.67
C ILE A 95 34.29 -13.05 -8.87
N LYS A 96 35.22 -12.40 -9.58
CA LYS A 96 34.92 -11.57 -10.75
C LYS A 96 34.20 -12.38 -11.84
N ARG A 97 34.71 -13.58 -12.15
CA ARG A 97 34.12 -14.47 -13.15
C ARG A 97 32.71 -14.93 -12.76
N ALA A 98 32.54 -15.41 -11.53
CA ALA A 98 31.26 -15.87 -11.02
C ALA A 98 30.22 -14.74 -10.96
N GLY A 99 30.64 -13.52 -10.58
CA GLY A 99 29.81 -12.32 -10.59
C GLY A 99 29.33 -11.96 -11.99
N SER A 100 30.23 -11.87 -12.97
CA SER A 100 29.89 -11.57 -14.36
C SER A 100 28.96 -12.62 -15.00
N ASN A 101 29.19 -13.90 -14.71
CA ASN A 101 28.30 -14.99 -15.13
C ASN A 101 26.90 -14.87 -14.50
N THR A 102 26.85 -14.51 -13.20
CA THR A 102 25.59 -14.31 -12.49
C THR A 102 24.82 -13.12 -13.05
N LEU A 103 25.48 -11.99 -13.29
CA LEU A 103 24.90 -10.81 -13.93
C LEU A 103 24.32 -11.15 -15.31
N SER A 104 25.12 -11.81 -16.16
CA SER A 104 24.69 -12.22 -17.51
C SER A 104 23.46 -13.14 -17.46
N LYS A 105 23.40 -14.05 -16.46
CA LYS A 105 22.23 -14.89 -16.23
C LYS A 105 21.01 -14.04 -15.85
N MET A 106 21.16 -13.04 -14.97
CA MET A 106 20.06 -12.16 -14.57
C MET A 106 19.56 -11.29 -15.74
N GLU A 107 20.46 -10.81 -16.61
CA GLU A 107 20.10 -10.13 -17.86
C GLU A 107 19.27 -11.02 -18.79
N ASN A 108 19.66 -12.29 -18.94
CA ASN A 108 18.87 -13.24 -19.72
C ASN A 108 17.49 -13.48 -19.11
N TRP A 109 17.40 -13.62 -17.79
CA TRP A 109 16.11 -13.77 -17.09
C TRP A 109 15.23 -12.52 -17.26
N ALA A 110 15.81 -11.31 -17.16
CA ALA A 110 15.09 -10.07 -17.39
C ALA A 110 14.49 -9.97 -18.80
N ASN A 111 15.17 -10.49 -19.81
CA ASN A 111 14.67 -10.48 -21.18
C ASN A 111 13.47 -11.42 -21.39
N VAL A 112 13.38 -12.51 -20.62
CA VAL A 112 12.31 -13.51 -20.79
C VAL A 112 11.17 -13.40 -19.78
N VAL A 113 11.37 -12.71 -18.65
CA VAL A 113 10.40 -12.68 -17.53
C VAL A 113 9.01 -12.19 -17.96
N SER A 114 8.94 -11.27 -18.92
CA SER A 114 7.67 -10.74 -19.41
C SER A 114 6.78 -11.77 -20.11
N PHE A 115 7.38 -12.86 -20.63
CA PHE A 115 6.70 -13.95 -21.33
C PHE A 115 6.33 -15.12 -20.41
N LEU A 116 6.74 -15.11 -19.14
CA LEU A 116 6.39 -16.14 -18.18
C LEU A 116 4.95 -16.00 -17.69
N ASP A 117 4.37 -17.10 -17.20
CA ASP A 117 3.14 -17.07 -16.40
C ASP A 117 3.37 -16.36 -15.06
N ASP A 118 2.30 -16.08 -14.31
CA ASP A 118 2.42 -15.27 -13.08
C ASP A 118 3.29 -15.97 -12.02
N LYS A 119 3.18 -17.30 -11.89
CA LYS A 119 4.03 -18.07 -10.99
C LYS A 119 5.49 -18.02 -11.40
N GLY A 120 5.78 -18.21 -12.70
CA GLY A 120 7.13 -18.12 -13.26
C GLY A 120 7.72 -16.73 -13.08
N LYS A 121 6.92 -15.67 -13.28
CA LYS A 121 7.31 -14.28 -13.01
C LYS A 121 7.72 -14.07 -11.56
N THR A 122 6.93 -14.52 -10.59
CA THR A 122 7.27 -14.38 -9.17
C THR A 122 8.58 -15.07 -8.82
N ILE A 123 8.80 -16.30 -9.30
CA ILE A 123 10.04 -17.04 -9.09
C ILE A 123 11.22 -16.30 -9.73
N ALA A 124 11.05 -15.85 -10.97
CA ALA A 124 12.05 -15.09 -11.71
C ALA A 124 12.45 -13.81 -10.98
N LEU A 125 11.48 -12.96 -10.63
CA LEU A 125 11.73 -11.69 -9.96
C LEU A 125 12.41 -11.90 -8.60
N THR A 126 12.01 -12.94 -7.85
CA THR A 126 12.65 -13.27 -6.57
C THR A 126 14.13 -13.61 -6.77
N GLU A 127 14.45 -14.46 -7.74
CA GLU A 127 15.83 -14.86 -8.03
C GLU A 127 16.65 -13.68 -8.57
N ILE A 128 16.10 -12.86 -9.47
CA ILE A 128 16.77 -11.66 -10.01
C ILE A 128 17.07 -10.68 -8.88
N ASN A 129 16.09 -10.33 -8.06
CA ASN A 129 16.27 -9.39 -6.95
C ASN A 129 17.34 -9.87 -5.97
N LYS A 130 17.26 -11.13 -5.53
CA LYS A 130 18.24 -11.73 -4.63
C LYS A 130 19.66 -11.63 -5.20
N ASN A 131 19.87 -12.08 -6.43
CA ASN A 131 21.20 -12.11 -7.03
C ASN A 131 21.75 -10.70 -7.30
N ILE A 132 20.93 -9.79 -7.82
CA ILE A 132 21.37 -8.41 -8.11
C ILE A 132 21.66 -7.64 -6.83
N ASN A 133 20.86 -7.79 -5.77
CA ASN A 133 21.14 -7.17 -4.47
C ASN A 133 22.47 -7.66 -3.90
N ASN A 134 22.71 -8.98 -3.91
CA ASN A 134 23.99 -9.55 -3.46
C ASN A 134 25.18 -9.00 -4.27
N LEU A 135 25.04 -8.87 -5.59
CA LEU A 135 26.11 -8.28 -6.42
C LEU A 135 26.30 -6.79 -6.12
N TYR A 136 25.23 -6.07 -5.82
CA TYR A 136 25.25 -4.64 -5.53
C TYR A 136 25.87 -4.32 -4.16
N GLU A 137 25.66 -5.17 -3.16
CA GLU A 137 26.27 -5.03 -1.82
C GLU A 137 27.78 -5.29 -1.80
N HIS A 138 28.30 -5.96 -2.83
CA HIS A 138 29.70 -6.39 -2.93
C HIS A 138 30.42 -5.83 -4.18
N LEU A 139 30.01 -4.62 -4.60
CA LEU A 139 30.50 -3.98 -5.84
C LEU A 139 32.02 -3.89 -5.91
N GLU A 140 32.69 -3.68 -4.78
CA GLU A 140 34.14 -3.49 -4.64
C GLU A 140 34.97 -4.66 -5.17
N TYR A 141 34.40 -5.87 -5.25
CA TYR A 141 35.09 -7.05 -5.76
C TYR A 141 35.06 -7.18 -7.29
N PHE A 142 34.22 -6.40 -7.97
CA PHE A 142 34.01 -6.49 -9.42
C PHE A 142 34.78 -5.42 -10.20
N LYS A 143 35.01 -5.68 -11.49
CA LYS A 143 35.63 -4.71 -12.40
C LYS A 143 34.68 -3.53 -12.62
N GLU A 144 35.21 -2.32 -12.85
CA GLU A 144 34.41 -1.09 -13.01
C GLU A 144 33.27 -1.22 -14.04
N ALA A 145 33.52 -1.90 -15.16
CA ALA A 145 32.51 -2.15 -16.18
C ALA A 145 31.32 -2.99 -15.67
N ASP A 146 31.59 -4.02 -14.85
CA ASP A 146 30.54 -4.85 -14.24
C ASP A 146 29.84 -4.08 -13.11
N GLN A 147 30.58 -3.29 -12.32
CA GLN A 147 29.98 -2.42 -11.30
C GLN A 147 28.95 -1.47 -11.90
N ALA A 148 29.29 -0.81 -13.01
CA ALA A 148 28.38 0.11 -13.70
C ALA A 148 27.11 -0.61 -14.18
N LYS A 149 27.24 -1.81 -14.74
CA LYS A 149 26.11 -2.64 -15.17
C LYS A 149 25.24 -3.09 -14.00
N ILE A 150 25.84 -3.56 -12.90
CA ILE A 150 25.11 -3.98 -11.69
C ILE A 150 24.31 -2.78 -11.14
N LYS A 151 24.92 -1.59 -11.07
CA LYS A 151 24.26 -0.37 -10.64
C LYS A 151 23.09 0.00 -11.57
N GLU A 152 23.29 0.00 -12.89
CA GLU A 152 22.19 0.27 -13.83
C GLU A 152 21.08 -0.78 -13.70
N PHE A 153 21.45 -2.05 -13.58
CA PHE A 153 20.48 -3.13 -13.42
C PHE A 153 19.62 -2.92 -12.17
N LYS A 154 20.27 -2.64 -11.03
CA LYS A 154 19.59 -2.39 -9.74
C LYS A 154 18.69 -1.16 -9.79
N THR A 155 19.19 -0.05 -10.31
CA THR A 155 18.53 1.27 -10.24
C THR A 155 17.58 1.56 -11.40
N LYS A 156 17.52 0.70 -12.43
CA LYS A 156 16.67 0.93 -13.61
C LYS A 156 15.98 -0.33 -14.09
N THR A 157 16.74 -1.40 -14.35
CA THR A 157 16.16 -2.63 -14.90
C THR A 157 15.20 -3.29 -13.91
N LEU A 158 15.63 -3.50 -12.65
CA LEU A 158 14.78 -4.11 -11.61
C LEU A 158 13.50 -3.32 -11.37
N ILE A 159 13.61 -2.00 -11.24
CA ILE A 159 12.45 -1.11 -11.06
C ILE A 159 11.48 -1.26 -12.24
N ASN A 160 11.98 -1.30 -13.48
CA ASN A 160 11.11 -1.46 -14.64
C ASN A 160 10.47 -2.85 -14.72
N LEU A 161 11.16 -3.91 -14.27
CA LEU A 161 10.60 -5.25 -14.22
C LEU A 161 9.48 -5.37 -13.18
N GLY A 162 9.68 -4.82 -11.98
CA GLY A 162 8.71 -4.91 -10.88
C GLY A 162 7.56 -3.89 -10.98
N LEU A 163 7.90 -2.63 -11.30
CA LEU A 163 6.98 -1.49 -11.25
C LEU A 163 6.63 -0.90 -12.61
N GLY A 164 7.29 -1.31 -13.70
CA GLY A 164 7.11 -0.71 -15.03
C GLY A 164 5.67 -0.72 -15.52
N LYS A 165 4.91 -1.76 -15.16
CA LYS A 165 3.49 -1.92 -15.52
C LYS A 165 2.50 -1.27 -14.55
N TRP A 166 2.97 -0.85 -13.36
CA TRP A 166 2.09 -0.26 -12.37
C TRP A 166 1.52 1.05 -12.91
N SER A 167 0.23 1.20 -12.72
CA SER A 167 -0.55 2.38 -13.06
C SER A 167 0.00 3.61 -12.37
N LYS A 168 0.00 4.74 -13.09
CA LYS A 168 0.37 6.05 -12.55
C LYS A 168 -0.87 6.92 -12.55
N LYS A 169 -1.11 7.60 -11.42
CA LYS A 169 -2.16 8.60 -11.29
C LYS A 169 -1.53 9.96 -11.04
N GLU A 170 -2.09 10.97 -11.70
CA GLU A 170 -1.66 12.34 -11.50
C GLU A 170 -2.02 12.78 -10.07
N VAL A 171 -1.05 13.39 -9.39
CA VAL A 171 -1.27 14.02 -8.10
C VAL A 171 -1.73 15.44 -8.34
N VAL A 172 -2.92 15.78 -7.84
CA VAL A 172 -3.54 17.10 -7.98
C VAL A 172 -3.85 17.68 -6.61
N ASP A 173 -3.90 19.01 -6.50
CA ASP A 173 -4.11 19.76 -5.25
C ASP A 173 -5.60 19.92 -4.88
N THR A 174 -6.48 19.14 -5.52
CA THR A 174 -7.94 19.25 -5.40
C THR A 174 -8.44 19.23 -3.95
N TYR A 175 -7.86 18.36 -3.12
CA TYR A 175 -8.25 18.17 -1.72
C TYR A 175 -7.22 18.71 -0.73
N HIS A 176 -6.45 19.71 -1.15
CA HIS A 176 -5.35 20.28 -0.39
C HIS A 176 -5.78 20.77 1.00
N VAL A 177 -4.98 20.41 2.00
CA VAL A 177 -5.10 20.80 3.40
C VAL A 177 -3.71 21.25 3.87
N PRO A 178 -3.56 22.49 4.38
CA PRO A 178 -2.27 22.97 4.86
C PRO A 178 -1.82 22.15 6.08
N LEU A 179 -0.52 21.84 6.11
CA LEU A 179 0.13 21.28 7.29
C LEU A 179 0.32 22.37 8.35
N VAL A 180 0.26 22.00 9.63
CA VAL A 180 0.39 22.94 10.74
C VAL A 180 1.82 23.26 11.11
N ASP A 181 2.70 22.26 10.99
CA ASP A 181 4.13 22.47 11.17
C ASP A 181 4.74 22.80 9.79
N ASP A 182 5.37 23.97 9.63
CA ASP A 182 6.02 24.39 8.37
C ASP A 182 7.10 23.41 7.89
N ASN A 183 7.70 22.68 8.84
CA ASN A 183 8.69 21.66 8.55
C ASN A 183 8.09 20.26 8.33
N ALA A 184 6.78 20.05 8.45
CA ALA A 184 6.20 18.75 8.18
C ALA A 184 6.29 18.39 6.69
N PHE A 185 6.56 17.11 6.43
CA PHE A 185 6.61 16.51 5.11
C PHE A 185 5.99 15.10 5.14
N ARG A 186 5.44 14.64 4.01
CA ARG A 186 4.83 13.31 3.88
C ARG A 186 5.55 12.51 2.81
N VAL A 187 5.91 11.26 3.12
CA VAL A 187 6.33 10.31 2.10
C VAL A 187 5.25 9.25 2.01
N ILE A 188 4.47 9.29 0.93
CA ILE A 188 3.40 8.36 0.64
C ILE A 188 4.00 7.18 -0.12
N VAL A 189 3.80 5.96 0.38
CA VAL A 189 4.36 4.73 -0.21
C VAL A 189 3.21 3.85 -0.67
N GLN A 190 3.11 3.64 -1.98
CA GLN A 190 2.17 2.72 -2.61
C GLN A 190 2.79 1.31 -2.66
N LEU A 191 2.13 0.34 -2.02
CA LEU A 191 2.61 -1.04 -1.91
C LEU A 191 1.90 -2.03 -2.84
N SER A 192 0.85 -1.60 -3.56
CA SER A 192 0.10 -2.40 -4.54
C SER A 192 -0.37 -1.52 -5.71
N ASP A 193 -0.41 -2.07 -6.93
CA ASP A 193 -0.72 -1.32 -8.16
C ASP A 193 -2.13 -0.71 -8.14
N ASP A 194 -3.12 -1.46 -7.67
CA ASP A 194 -4.53 -1.07 -7.64
C ASP A 194 -4.83 0.15 -6.74
N LEU A 195 -3.87 0.55 -5.91
CA LEU A 195 -3.98 1.67 -4.96
C LEU A 195 -3.52 3.02 -5.53
N ALA A 196 -3.19 3.11 -6.83
CA ALA A 196 -2.63 4.32 -7.42
C ALA A 196 -3.51 5.57 -7.28
N LEU A 197 -4.84 5.41 -7.33
CA LEU A 197 -5.77 6.53 -7.16
C LEU A 197 -5.75 7.04 -5.71
N ASP A 198 -5.76 6.13 -4.76
CA ASP A 198 -5.83 6.41 -3.32
C ASP A 198 -4.55 7.10 -2.83
N THR A 199 -3.39 6.61 -3.24
CA THR A 199 -2.10 7.20 -2.87
C THR A 199 -1.87 8.56 -3.53
N ALA A 200 -2.34 8.76 -4.76
CA ALA A 200 -2.34 10.08 -5.39
C ALA A 200 -3.23 11.07 -4.62
N GLY A 201 -4.41 10.64 -4.16
CA GLY A 201 -5.28 11.44 -3.30
C GLY A 201 -4.62 11.81 -1.95
N LEU A 202 -3.91 10.87 -1.31
CA LEU A 202 -3.17 11.13 -0.07
C LEU A 202 -2.04 12.16 -0.28
N ALA A 203 -1.28 12.03 -1.36
CA ALA A 203 -0.23 12.99 -1.70
C ALA A 203 -0.81 14.38 -2.03
N GLY A 204 -1.92 14.41 -2.78
CA GLY A 204 -2.63 15.63 -3.16
C GLY A 204 -3.24 16.39 -1.99
N LYS A 205 -3.59 15.69 -0.89
CA LYS A 205 -4.06 16.34 0.35
C LYS A 205 -2.99 17.26 0.96
N HIS A 206 -1.71 16.96 0.79
CA HIS A 206 -0.61 17.82 1.26
C HIS A 206 0.28 18.18 0.08
N PHE A 207 -0.33 18.74 -0.96
CA PHE A 207 0.31 19.09 -2.22
C PHE A 207 1.49 20.05 -1.98
N GLY A 208 2.63 19.79 -2.63
CA GLY A 208 3.87 20.54 -2.42
C GLY A 208 4.66 20.17 -1.15
N ASN A 209 4.06 19.42 -0.21
CA ASN A 209 4.70 18.92 1.01
C ASN A 209 4.70 17.38 1.09
N SER A 210 4.65 16.74 -0.08
CA SER A 210 4.60 15.28 -0.19
C SER A 210 5.50 14.76 -1.30
N THR A 211 6.07 13.58 -1.08
CA THR A 211 6.61 12.71 -2.13
C THR A 211 5.74 11.46 -2.21
N LEU A 212 5.33 11.05 -3.41
CA LEU A 212 4.66 9.78 -3.65
C LEU A 212 5.62 8.83 -4.36
N ILE A 213 5.81 7.64 -3.78
CA ILE A 213 6.59 6.56 -4.37
C ILE A 213 5.75 5.30 -4.53
N GLN A 214 6.14 4.48 -5.50
CA GLN A 214 5.68 3.09 -5.64
C GLN A 214 6.83 2.17 -5.25
N MET A 215 6.55 1.12 -4.48
CA MET A 215 7.57 0.20 -3.97
C MET A 215 7.13 -1.26 -4.14
N ASP A 216 7.98 -2.06 -4.77
CA ASP A 216 7.76 -3.49 -4.93
C ASP A 216 8.12 -4.28 -3.65
N GLU A 217 7.73 -5.55 -3.60
CA GLU A 217 7.95 -6.43 -2.44
C GLU A 217 9.43 -6.60 -2.04
N TYR A 218 10.36 -6.33 -2.96
CA TYR A 218 11.81 -6.46 -2.77
C TYR A 218 12.50 -5.15 -2.35
N GLY A 219 11.71 -4.09 -2.22
CA GLY A 219 12.15 -2.78 -1.78
C GLY A 219 12.71 -1.88 -2.88
N ASN A 220 12.60 -2.26 -4.15
CA ASN A 220 12.87 -1.31 -5.23
C ASN A 220 11.70 -0.32 -5.31
N TYR A 221 12.02 0.96 -5.49
CA TYR A 221 11.01 2.00 -5.58
C TYR A 221 11.25 2.96 -6.74
N ARG A 222 10.20 3.66 -7.16
CA ARG A 222 10.28 4.80 -8.08
C ARG A 222 9.46 5.96 -7.54
N VAL A 223 9.92 7.18 -7.78
CA VAL A 223 9.17 8.39 -7.46
C VAL A 223 8.14 8.68 -8.56
N ILE A 224 6.92 9.01 -8.15
CA ILE A 224 5.80 9.35 -9.03
C ILE A 224 5.50 10.86 -8.96
N TYR A 225 5.66 11.48 -7.79
CA TYR A 225 5.40 12.89 -7.57
C TYR A 225 6.26 13.41 -6.40
N GLY A 226 6.64 14.69 -6.46
CA GLY A 226 7.47 15.36 -5.46
C GLY A 226 8.97 15.16 -5.68
N PRO A 227 9.82 15.68 -4.78
CA PRO A 227 11.26 15.48 -4.85
C PRO A 227 11.62 14.01 -4.62
N GLU A 228 12.76 13.58 -5.17
CA GLU A 228 13.45 12.35 -4.78
C GLU A 228 13.67 12.31 -3.26
N LEU A 229 13.77 11.11 -2.67
CA LEU A 229 13.94 10.98 -1.21
C LEU A 229 15.21 11.69 -0.71
N GLU A 230 16.29 11.64 -1.48
CA GLU A 230 17.55 12.37 -1.25
C GLU A 230 17.42 13.89 -1.43
N GLY A 231 16.39 14.33 -2.16
CA GLY A 231 16.10 15.74 -2.44
C GLY A 231 15.08 16.36 -1.47
N ILE A 232 14.68 15.65 -0.41
CA ILE A 232 13.80 16.22 0.62
C ILE A 232 14.55 17.36 1.32
N PRO A 233 13.94 18.57 1.44
CA PRO A 233 14.63 19.73 2.02
C PRO A 233 15.09 19.50 3.47
N ASP A 234 16.25 20.07 3.81
CA ASP A 234 16.81 20.04 5.17
C ASP A 234 15.85 20.59 6.23
N GLY A 235 15.96 20.06 7.45
CA GLY A 235 15.17 20.52 8.61
C GLY A 235 13.70 20.08 8.59
N LYS A 236 13.28 19.31 7.57
CA LYS A 236 11.95 18.72 7.50
C LYS A 236 11.77 17.57 8.51
N LYS A 237 10.52 17.39 8.94
CA LYS A 237 10.01 16.28 9.75
C LYS A 237 9.12 15.40 8.89
N VAL A 238 9.66 14.27 8.46
CA VAL A 238 8.98 13.31 7.62
C VAL A 238 8.07 12.42 8.45
N LYS A 239 6.89 12.15 7.88
CA LYS A 239 6.03 11.03 8.25
C LYS A 239 5.86 10.13 7.03
N PHE A 240 6.20 8.86 7.16
CA PHE A 240 5.85 7.85 6.17
C PHE A 240 4.36 7.51 6.27
N GLU A 241 3.68 7.41 5.14
CA GLU A 241 2.30 6.93 5.03
C GLU A 241 2.26 5.79 4.01
N LEU A 242 2.26 4.55 4.50
CA LEU A 242 2.35 3.36 3.66
C LEU A 242 0.94 2.80 3.44
N LEU A 243 0.55 2.64 2.18
CA LEU A 243 -0.75 2.14 1.77
C LEU A 243 -0.60 0.80 1.04
N GLY A 244 -1.23 -0.24 1.58
CA GLY A 244 -1.23 -1.60 1.05
C GLY A 244 -2.36 -2.42 1.68
N HIS A 245 -2.81 -3.48 1.02
CA HIS A 245 -3.85 -4.37 1.56
C HIS A 245 -3.42 -5.05 2.85
N GLY A 246 -4.28 -5.09 3.86
CA GLY A 246 -4.00 -5.78 5.13
C GLY A 246 -4.67 -7.16 5.19
N GLY A 247 -3.94 -8.15 5.72
CA GLY A 247 -4.44 -9.50 5.96
C GLY A 247 -4.29 -9.88 7.43
N THR A 248 -5.40 -9.99 8.15
CA THR A 248 -5.38 -10.36 9.59
C THR A 248 -4.87 -11.79 9.81
N ASN A 249 -5.23 -12.73 8.93
CA ASN A 249 -4.86 -14.13 9.08
C ASN A 249 -3.36 -14.33 8.88
N GLU A 250 -2.80 -13.67 7.87
CA GLU A 250 -1.39 -13.71 7.51
C GLU A 250 -0.56 -12.77 8.38
N LYS A 251 -1.20 -11.83 9.09
CA LYS A 251 -0.59 -10.69 9.77
C LYS A 251 0.37 -9.93 8.86
N THR A 252 -0.10 -9.57 7.67
CA THR A 252 0.69 -8.82 6.68
C THR A 252 0.01 -7.55 6.20
N MET A 253 0.80 -6.59 5.73
CA MET A 253 0.31 -5.41 5.01
C MET A 253 1.10 -5.23 3.71
N GLY A 254 0.41 -5.10 2.58
CA GLY A 254 1.01 -5.11 1.24
C GLY A 254 1.85 -6.37 0.99
N GLY A 255 1.39 -7.52 1.51
CA GLY A 255 2.12 -8.79 1.42
C GLY A 255 3.35 -8.92 2.33
N ARG A 256 3.62 -7.95 3.21
CA ARG A 256 4.83 -7.92 4.06
C ARG A 256 4.53 -8.27 5.52
N THR A 257 5.37 -9.12 6.10
CA THR A 257 5.40 -9.34 7.56
C THR A 257 5.87 -8.07 8.29
N ALA A 258 5.79 -8.04 9.62
CA ALA A 258 6.29 -6.91 10.39
C ALA A 258 7.80 -6.64 10.17
N ALA A 259 8.59 -7.71 10.05
CA ALA A 259 10.03 -7.62 9.80
C ALA A 259 10.33 -7.11 8.37
N ASP A 260 9.61 -7.60 7.36
CA ASP A 260 9.81 -7.14 5.97
C ASP A 260 9.34 -5.69 5.76
N MET A 261 8.28 -5.29 6.47
CA MET A 261 7.82 -3.90 6.51
C MET A 261 8.86 -3.00 7.18
N ALA A 262 9.43 -3.42 8.31
CA ALA A 262 10.47 -2.66 8.99
C ALA A 262 11.72 -2.48 8.12
N ARG A 263 12.16 -3.56 7.45
CA ARG A 263 13.26 -3.51 6.46
C ARG A 263 12.95 -2.49 5.35
N SER A 264 11.76 -2.58 4.75
CA SER A 264 11.33 -1.64 3.70
C SER A 264 11.40 -0.17 4.18
N ILE A 265 10.97 0.12 5.41
CA ILE A 265 11.01 1.48 5.97
C ILE A 265 12.45 1.94 6.21
N LEU A 266 13.33 1.06 6.71
CA LEU A 266 14.74 1.36 6.95
C LEU A 266 15.46 1.64 5.63
N ASP A 267 15.26 0.80 4.60
CA ASP A 267 15.82 0.99 3.27
C ASP A 267 15.43 2.35 2.67
N LEU A 268 14.14 2.73 2.77
CA LEU A 268 13.68 4.05 2.34
C LEU A 268 14.30 5.19 3.15
N LYS A 269 14.45 5.00 4.46
CA LYS A 269 15.05 5.99 5.37
C LYS A 269 16.53 6.24 5.04
N GLU A 270 17.27 5.25 4.57
CA GLU A 270 18.68 5.42 4.18
C GLU A 270 18.88 6.41 3.02
N HIS A 271 17.87 6.54 2.15
CA HIS A 271 17.88 7.51 1.05
C HIS A 271 17.53 8.93 1.50
N ILE A 272 16.96 9.11 2.70
CA ILE A 272 16.57 10.43 3.22
C ILE A 272 17.79 11.09 3.87
N PRO A 273 18.07 12.38 3.61
CA PRO A 273 19.19 13.09 4.20
C PRO A 273 19.18 13.02 5.73
N LYS A 274 20.36 12.89 6.35
CA LYS A 274 20.52 12.84 7.82
C LYS A 274 20.05 14.12 8.54
N THR A 275 19.93 15.22 7.80
CA THR A 275 19.40 16.52 8.22
C THR A 275 17.86 16.54 8.33
N VAL A 276 17.20 15.49 7.85
CA VAL A 276 15.75 15.31 7.87
C VAL A 276 15.38 14.27 8.93
N ASP A 277 14.41 14.61 9.77
CA ASP A 277 13.98 13.75 10.88
C ASP A 277 12.76 12.92 10.48
N VAL A 278 12.85 11.59 10.55
CA VAL A 278 11.72 10.69 10.31
C VAL A 278 11.03 10.39 11.63
N THR A 279 9.92 11.06 11.88
CA THR A 279 9.26 11.09 13.20
C THR A 279 8.16 10.05 13.37
N ALA A 280 7.55 9.59 12.27
CA ALA A 280 6.37 8.74 12.33
C ALA A 280 6.19 7.87 11.08
N VAL A 281 5.54 6.73 11.29
CA VAL A 281 5.12 5.76 10.28
C VAL A 281 3.63 5.49 10.46
N SER A 282 2.85 5.70 9.40
CA SER A 282 1.42 5.43 9.37
C SER A 282 1.13 4.32 8.37
N LEU A 283 0.79 3.15 8.90
CA LEU A 283 0.36 1.97 8.15
C LEU A 283 -1.14 2.12 7.86
N LYS A 284 -1.49 2.31 6.58
CA LYS A 284 -2.85 2.67 6.13
C LYS A 284 -3.59 1.52 5.43
N GLY A 285 -3.24 0.26 5.68
CA GLY A 285 -4.00 -0.88 5.17
C GLY A 285 -5.26 -1.19 5.98
N CYS A 286 -6.06 -2.15 5.49
CA CYS A 286 -6.97 -2.90 6.34
C CYS A 286 -6.21 -3.51 7.53
N SER A 287 -6.94 -3.93 8.57
CA SER A 287 -6.31 -4.53 9.76
C SER A 287 -5.40 -5.71 9.38
N ALA A 288 -4.13 -5.61 9.73
CA ALA A 288 -3.15 -6.71 9.71
C ALA A 288 -3.04 -7.38 11.10
N GLY A 289 -4.00 -7.11 12.00
CA GLY A 289 -3.97 -7.47 13.42
C GLY A 289 -3.65 -6.27 14.31
N ALA A 290 -4.18 -6.29 15.54
CA ALA A 290 -4.08 -5.17 16.48
C ALA A 290 -2.64 -4.82 16.88
N ASP A 291 -1.78 -5.84 17.00
CA ASP A 291 -0.38 -5.69 17.39
C ASP A 291 0.56 -5.49 16.20
N TYR A 292 0.11 -5.57 14.94
CA TYR A 292 1.02 -5.50 13.79
C TYR A 292 1.87 -4.22 13.78
N GLY A 293 1.28 -3.06 14.07
CA GLY A 293 2.04 -1.81 14.18
C GLY A 293 3.04 -1.79 15.33
N LYS A 294 2.76 -2.51 16.42
CA LYS A 294 3.67 -2.69 17.56
C LYS A 294 4.84 -3.60 17.18
N ASP A 295 4.55 -4.69 16.48
CA ASP A 295 5.56 -5.63 15.99
C ASP A 295 6.52 -4.94 15.01
N VAL A 296 5.99 -4.12 14.08
CA VAL A 296 6.83 -3.29 13.19
C VAL A 296 7.73 -2.36 13.99
N LEU A 297 7.21 -1.68 15.03
CA LEU A 297 8.01 -0.82 15.89
C LEU A 297 9.14 -1.57 16.61
N ILE A 298 8.89 -2.80 17.07
CA ILE A 298 9.90 -3.66 17.70
C ILE A 298 11.02 -4.00 16.70
N GLU A 299 10.66 -4.32 15.46
CA GLU A 299 11.63 -4.64 14.41
C GLU A 299 12.47 -3.41 14.02
N LEU A 300 11.85 -2.22 13.88
CA LEU A 300 12.58 -0.97 13.61
C LEU A 300 13.58 -0.63 14.73
N ASN A 301 13.25 -0.95 15.97
CA ASN A 301 14.11 -0.69 17.12
C ASN A 301 15.39 -1.56 17.14
N LYS A 302 15.42 -2.68 16.42
CA LYS A 302 16.66 -3.48 16.29
C LYS A 302 17.80 -2.66 15.67
N GLU A 303 17.46 -1.71 14.80
CA GLU A 303 18.38 -0.74 14.18
C GLU A 303 18.35 0.64 14.89
N ASN A 304 17.91 0.67 16.15
CA ASN A 304 17.78 1.88 16.98
C ASN A 304 16.93 2.99 16.34
N PHE A 305 15.96 2.63 15.50
CA PHE A 305 15.01 3.57 14.91
C PHE A 305 13.67 3.47 15.62
N LYS A 306 13.29 4.54 16.34
CA LYS A 306 12.15 4.56 17.27
C LYS A 306 11.08 5.61 16.89
N PRO A 307 10.46 5.54 15.70
CA PRO A 307 9.39 6.47 15.33
C PRO A 307 8.09 6.15 16.08
N VAL A 308 7.09 7.04 15.99
CA VAL A 308 5.71 6.65 16.31
C VAL A 308 5.16 5.79 15.17
N VAL A 309 4.68 4.58 15.46
CA VAL A 309 4.06 3.70 14.45
C VAL A 309 2.56 3.60 14.73
N SER A 310 1.73 3.87 13.72
CA SER A 310 0.28 3.69 13.82
C SER A 310 -0.26 2.75 12.76
N SER A 311 -1.23 1.91 13.13
CA SER A 311 -1.95 0.96 12.27
C SER A 311 -3.47 1.12 12.41
N LYS A 312 -4.21 0.57 11.45
CA LYS A 312 -5.68 0.57 11.43
C LYS A 312 -6.22 -0.75 11.97
N LEU A 313 -7.36 -0.68 12.66
CA LEU A 313 -7.99 -1.84 13.33
C LEU A 313 -9.28 -2.32 12.63
N GLY A 314 -9.44 -2.01 11.35
CA GLY A 314 -10.62 -2.39 10.56
C GLY A 314 -10.39 -2.27 9.06
N THR A 315 -11.47 -2.37 8.29
CA THR A 315 -11.45 -2.14 6.84
C THR A 315 -11.04 -0.70 6.56
N THR A 316 -9.98 -0.48 5.79
CA THR A 316 -9.51 0.88 5.51
C THR A 316 -9.75 1.24 4.07
N GLU A 317 -10.26 2.45 3.86
CA GLU A 317 -10.53 3.01 2.54
C GLU A 317 -9.97 4.43 2.50
N VAL A 318 -9.59 4.88 1.31
CA VAL A 318 -9.19 6.26 1.08
C VAL A 318 -10.19 6.89 0.12
N TYR A 319 -10.74 8.04 0.50
CA TYR A 319 -11.59 8.84 -0.36
C TYR A 319 -11.26 10.31 -0.16
N VAL A 320 -11.24 11.11 -1.24
CA VAL A 320 -10.88 12.54 -1.21
C VAL A 320 -9.60 12.87 -0.41
N GLY A 321 -8.59 12.00 -0.51
CA GLY A 321 -7.33 12.13 0.23
C GLY A 321 -7.43 11.90 1.74
N ARG A 322 -8.55 11.37 2.24
CA ARG A 322 -8.78 11.03 3.65
C ARG A 322 -8.94 9.53 3.82
N ALA A 323 -8.36 9.00 4.89
CA ALA A 323 -8.50 7.59 5.24
C ALA A 323 -9.66 7.40 6.23
N PHE A 324 -10.54 6.45 5.92
CA PHE A 324 -11.64 6.00 6.75
C PHE A 324 -11.32 4.58 7.22
N THR A 325 -11.70 4.24 8.45
CA THR A 325 -11.52 2.88 8.98
C THR A 325 -12.84 2.38 9.51
N SER A 326 -13.32 1.24 9.01
CA SER A 326 -14.68 0.71 9.16
C SER A 326 -15.71 1.85 9.07
N ARG A 327 -15.59 2.64 8.00
CA ARG A 327 -16.38 3.85 7.68
C ARG A 327 -16.38 4.95 8.74
N GLY A 328 -15.55 4.86 9.78
CA GLY A 328 -15.30 5.91 10.75
C GLY A 328 -14.22 6.87 10.27
N TYR A 329 -14.46 8.17 10.42
CA TYR A 329 -13.44 9.20 10.24
C TYR A 329 -12.85 9.55 11.61
N HIS A 330 -11.52 9.47 11.76
CA HIS A 330 -10.82 9.90 12.97
C HIS A 330 -11.33 9.24 14.27
N SER A 331 -11.45 7.91 14.25
CA SER A 331 -11.93 7.09 15.38
C SER A 331 -10.75 6.47 16.13
N GLU A 332 -10.65 6.69 17.44
CA GLU A 332 -9.53 6.16 18.22
C GLU A 332 -9.66 4.67 18.57
N ASP A 333 -10.88 4.18 18.69
CA ASP A 333 -11.20 2.75 18.78
C ASP A 333 -10.83 1.95 17.51
N LYS A 334 -10.62 2.64 16.38
CA LYS A 334 -10.31 2.01 15.08
C LYS A 334 -8.84 2.16 14.66
N ARG A 335 -7.98 2.60 15.58
CA ARG A 335 -6.55 2.81 15.36
C ARG A 335 -5.76 2.29 16.55
N ALA A 336 -4.58 1.73 16.28
CA ALA A 336 -3.56 1.54 17.29
C ALA A 336 -2.35 2.40 16.95
N ALA A 337 -1.67 2.92 17.96
CA ALA A 337 -0.38 3.56 17.77
C ALA A 337 0.53 3.36 18.96
N TRP A 338 1.81 3.24 18.66
CA TRP A 338 2.83 2.80 19.60
C TRP A 338 4.08 3.66 19.44
N LYS A 339 4.78 3.88 20.55
CA LYS A 339 6.11 4.49 20.58
C LYS A 339 6.93 3.93 21.74
N TYR A 340 8.23 4.11 21.68
CA TYR A 340 9.07 3.99 22.88
C TYR A 340 8.97 5.29 23.70
N ASP A 341 8.84 5.16 25.02
CA ASP A 341 8.98 6.27 25.96
C ASP A 341 10.45 6.51 26.34
N GLU A 342 10.69 7.46 27.24
CA GLU A 342 12.03 7.83 27.71
C GLU A 342 12.76 6.71 28.49
N ASN A 343 12.03 5.67 28.92
CA ASN A 343 12.58 4.51 29.63
C ASN A 343 12.69 3.28 28.72
N ASP A 344 12.63 3.48 27.40
CA ASP A 344 12.65 2.41 26.39
C ASP A 344 11.51 1.38 26.55
N LYS A 345 10.38 1.80 27.13
CA LYS A 345 9.16 0.98 27.19
C LYS A 345 8.21 1.35 26.05
N ILE A 346 7.61 0.34 25.44
CA ILE A 346 6.55 0.56 24.44
C ILE A 346 5.27 1.00 25.14
N VAL A 347 4.75 2.15 24.74
CA VAL A 347 3.50 2.73 25.23
C VAL A 347 2.55 3.03 24.09
N ALA A 348 1.25 2.92 24.37
CA ALA A 348 0.21 3.34 23.44
C ALA A 348 0.22 4.87 23.27
N VAL A 349 -0.01 5.34 22.05
CA VAL A 349 -0.08 6.76 21.72
C VAL A 349 -1.52 7.11 21.38
N PRO A 350 -2.21 7.90 22.21
CA PRO A 350 -3.56 8.32 21.89
C PRO A 350 -3.57 9.09 20.57
N TYR A 351 -4.74 9.19 19.95
CA TYR A 351 -4.98 10.09 18.84
C TYR A 351 -4.54 11.48 19.30
N SER A 352 -3.45 11.99 18.74
CA SER A 352 -3.15 13.40 18.92
C SER A 352 -4.31 14.13 18.27
N ASP A 353 -5.01 14.97 19.04
CA ASP A 353 -5.90 15.98 18.47
C ASP A 353 -5.26 16.50 17.19
N GLU A 354 -6.05 16.52 16.11
CA GLU A 354 -5.54 17.03 14.84
C GLU A 354 -4.85 18.37 15.11
N LYS A 355 -3.63 18.52 14.61
CA LYS A 355 -2.94 19.80 14.79
C LYS A 355 -3.74 20.84 14.01
N HIS A 356 -4.10 21.93 14.69
CA HIS A 356 -4.66 23.14 14.11
C HIS A 356 -3.74 24.31 14.45
N HIS A 357 -3.62 25.27 13.54
CA HIS A 357 -2.87 26.50 13.81
C HIS A 357 -3.57 27.31 14.90
N ILE A 358 -4.90 27.39 14.81
CA ILE A 358 -5.76 28.19 15.68
C ILE A 358 -6.98 27.34 16.05
N VAL A 359 -7.39 27.40 17.31
CA VAL A 359 -8.69 26.95 17.78
C VAL A 359 -9.47 28.16 18.27
N ILE A 360 -10.68 28.34 17.76
CA ILE A 360 -11.58 29.40 18.19
C ILE A 360 -12.86 28.83 18.79
N SER A 361 -13.48 29.58 19.69
CA SER A 361 -14.86 29.38 20.14
C SER A 361 -15.71 30.55 19.70
N VAL A 362 -16.96 30.30 19.29
CA VAL A 362 -17.93 31.36 19.00
C VAL A 362 -18.86 31.53 20.19
N ASP A 363 -18.94 32.74 20.74
CA ASP A 363 -19.84 33.04 21.86
C ASP A 363 -21.30 33.27 21.41
N GLU A 364 -22.21 33.44 22.38
CA GLU A 364 -23.63 33.70 22.12
C GLU A 364 -23.86 34.97 21.30
N GLY A 365 -22.96 35.96 21.41
CA GLY A 365 -23.00 37.20 20.64
C GLY A 365 -22.44 37.09 19.23
N GLY A 366 -21.94 35.92 18.83
CA GLY A 366 -21.34 35.68 17.52
C GLY A 366 -19.93 36.22 17.36
N ASN A 367 -19.20 36.47 18.46
CA ASN A 367 -17.81 36.92 18.37
C ASN A 367 -16.85 35.72 18.39
N PRO A 368 -15.85 35.68 17.48
CA PRO A 368 -14.83 34.65 17.49
C PRO A 368 -13.79 34.95 18.59
N LYS A 369 -13.57 33.99 19.49
CA LYS A 369 -12.52 34.05 20.51
C LYS A 369 -11.47 32.98 20.25
N VAL A 370 -10.21 33.38 20.09
CA VAL A 370 -9.08 32.45 20.03
C VAL A 370 -8.85 31.85 21.42
N ILE A 371 -8.94 30.52 21.54
CA ILE A 371 -8.80 29.80 22.81
C ILE A 371 -7.51 28.97 22.88
N LYS A 372 -6.94 28.59 21.74
CA LYS A 372 -5.68 27.84 21.66
C LYS A 372 -4.98 28.13 20.33
N THR A 373 -3.66 28.11 20.33
CA THR A 373 -2.84 28.20 19.12
C THR A 373 -1.76 27.13 19.14
N HIS A 374 -1.29 26.76 17.95
CA HIS A 374 -0.16 25.85 17.82
C HIS A 374 1.10 26.46 18.46
N ASP A 375 1.82 25.66 19.25
CA ASP A 375 2.98 26.06 20.05
C ASP A 375 2.78 27.30 20.95
N ASN A 376 1.53 27.63 21.31
CA ASN A 376 1.18 28.87 22.04
C ASN A 376 1.68 30.16 21.35
N LYS A 377 1.87 30.12 20.02
CA LYS A 377 2.26 31.29 19.22
C LYS A 377 1.13 32.32 19.19
N ASP A 378 1.48 33.60 19.15
CA ASP A 378 0.50 34.67 18.93
C ASP A 378 -0.12 34.52 17.54
N TRP A 379 -1.45 34.35 17.47
CA TRP A 379 -2.15 34.10 16.22
C TRP A 379 -2.02 35.26 15.22
N ARG A 380 -1.75 36.48 15.70
CA ARG A 380 -1.51 37.66 14.85
C ARG A 380 -0.23 37.58 14.03
N LYS A 381 0.65 36.63 14.37
CA LYS A 381 1.92 36.38 13.67
C LYS A 381 1.82 35.29 12.62
N PHE A 382 0.75 34.48 12.61
CA PHE A 382 0.55 33.49 11.56
C PHE A 382 0.39 34.16 10.20
N LYS A 383 0.95 33.52 9.17
CA LYS A 383 0.94 33.94 7.76
C LYS A 383 0.52 32.75 6.88
N GLY A 384 0.08 33.03 5.66
CA GLY A 384 -0.22 31.99 4.68
C GLY A 384 -1.51 31.22 4.95
N GLU A 385 -1.52 29.94 4.58
CA GLU A 385 -2.70 29.08 4.63
C GLU A 385 -2.86 28.42 6.00
N LEU A 386 -3.95 28.73 6.70
CA LEU A 386 -4.20 28.23 8.04
C LEU A 386 -5.25 27.13 8.06
N ARG A 387 -5.00 26.18 8.96
CA ARG A 387 -5.95 25.17 9.43
C ARG A 387 -6.53 25.62 10.77
N VAL A 388 -7.84 25.84 10.85
CA VAL A 388 -8.52 26.39 12.04
C VAL A 388 -9.56 25.41 12.55
N LYS A 389 -9.60 25.17 13.86
CA LYS A 389 -10.69 24.44 14.53
C LYS A 389 -11.68 25.42 15.16
N VAL A 390 -12.96 25.09 15.10
CA VAL A 390 -14.05 25.94 15.59
C VAL A 390 -14.93 25.12 16.52
N VAL A 391 -15.02 25.55 17.78
CA VAL A 391 -16.10 25.15 18.69
C VAL A 391 -17.27 26.10 18.40
N ALA A 392 -18.27 25.59 17.69
CA ALA A 392 -19.34 26.42 17.18
C ALA A 392 -20.42 26.74 18.22
N GLY A 393 -21.07 27.88 18.04
CA GLY A 393 -22.33 28.22 18.69
C GLY A 393 -23.52 28.00 17.75
N GLU A 394 -24.51 28.90 17.82
CA GLU A 394 -25.60 28.91 16.84
C GLU A 394 -25.04 29.10 15.42
N ARG A 395 -25.67 28.46 14.43
CA ARG A 395 -25.21 28.40 13.04
C ARG A 395 -24.98 29.79 12.45
N SER A 396 -25.94 30.71 12.61
CA SER A 396 -25.89 32.03 11.97
C SER A 396 -24.77 32.89 12.57
N ASN A 397 -24.63 32.84 13.89
CA ASN A 397 -23.57 33.51 14.64
C ASN A 397 -22.19 32.95 14.27
N THR A 398 -22.07 31.63 14.13
CA THR A 398 -20.83 30.97 13.72
C THR A 398 -20.39 31.40 12.33
N LEU A 399 -21.31 31.47 11.35
CA LEU A 399 -20.98 31.94 10.01
C LEU A 399 -20.45 33.37 10.00
N ASN A 400 -21.14 34.30 10.68
CA ASN A 400 -20.71 35.70 10.77
C ASN A 400 -19.34 35.82 11.45
N ALA A 401 -19.14 35.11 12.56
CA ALA A 401 -17.86 35.09 13.28
C ALA A 401 -16.70 34.63 12.38
N LEU A 402 -16.93 33.62 11.55
CA LEU A 402 -15.91 33.11 10.64
C LEU A 402 -15.61 34.07 9.48
N ILE A 403 -16.63 34.74 8.94
CA ILE A 403 -16.44 35.78 7.91
C ILE A 403 -15.58 36.92 8.47
N ASP A 404 -15.93 37.41 9.68
CA ASP A 404 -15.19 38.49 10.32
C ASP A 404 -13.76 38.08 10.67
N PHE A 405 -13.57 36.86 11.19
CA PHE A 405 -12.25 36.35 11.52
C PHE A 405 -11.38 36.13 10.26
N GLN A 406 -11.99 35.67 9.16
CA GLN A 406 -11.31 35.54 7.86
C GLN A 406 -10.84 36.92 7.36
N ALA A 407 -11.68 37.95 7.48
CA ALA A 407 -11.33 39.31 7.11
C ALA A 407 -10.15 39.83 7.95
N GLN A 408 -10.15 39.59 9.27
CA GLN A 408 -9.04 39.96 10.15
C GLN A 408 -7.73 39.27 9.74
N LEU A 409 -7.75 37.96 9.52
CA LEU A 409 -6.56 37.20 9.10
C LEU A 409 -6.00 37.70 7.76
N LYS A 410 -6.87 38.07 6.81
CA LYS A 410 -6.46 38.62 5.51
C LYS A 410 -5.63 39.91 5.67
N THR A 411 -5.97 40.78 6.63
CA THR A 411 -5.20 42.03 6.87
C THR A 411 -3.74 41.81 7.26
N GLN A 412 -3.44 40.65 7.85
CA GLN A 412 -2.08 40.26 8.23
C GLN A 412 -1.45 39.25 7.25
N GLY A 413 -2.04 39.01 6.07
CA GLY A 413 -1.48 38.08 5.08
C GLY A 413 -1.64 36.59 5.43
N ALA A 414 -2.65 36.26 6.24
CA ALA A 414 -3.07 34.88 6.50
C ALA A 414 -4.49 34.64 5.95
N LYS A 415 -4.87 33.37 5.77
CA LYS A 415 -6.24 32.99 5.41
C LYS A 415 -6.59 31.63 5.99
N MET A 416 -7.81 31.47 6.50
CA MET A 416 -8.33 30.14 6.80
C MET A 416 -8.52 29.40 5.48
N SER A 417 -7.74 28.36 5.25
CA SER A 417 -7.83 27.54 4.04
C SER A 417 -8.53 26.22 4.33
N GLN A 418 -8.43 25.72 5.56
CA GLN A 418 -9.21 24.60 6.07
C GLN A 418 -9.81 24.98 7.42
N ILE A 419 -11.13 24.78 7.57
CA ILE A 419 -11.86 25.03 8.81
C ILE A 419 -12.52 23.72 9.24
N ASP A 420 -12.20 23.25 10.44
CA ASP A 420 -12.81 22.07 11.05
C ASP A 420 -13.77 22.54 12.14
N ILE A 421 -15.05 22.31 11.95
CA ILE A 421 -16.12 22.84 12.80
C ILE A 421 -16.74 21.71 13.59
N GLU A 422 -16.83 21.86 14.91
CA GLU A 422 -17.56 20.97 15.80
C GLU A 422 -18.83 21.69 16.27
N THR A 423 -20.01 21.14 15.93
CA THR A 423 -21.29 21.74 16.35
C THR A 423 -21.59 21.56 17.84
N GLY A 424 -20.91 20.61 18.50
CA GLY A 424 -21.24 20.20 19.86
C GLY A 424 -22.69 19.75 19.97
N GLU A 425 -23.36 20.14 21.05
CA GLU A 425 -24.76 19.77 21.33
C GLU A 425 -25.80 20.47 20.42
N GLN A 426 -25.38 21.37 19.53
CA GLN A 426 -26.27 22.16 18.68
C GLN A 426 -26.68 21.43 17.40
N ASP A 427 -27.98 21.12 17.25
CA ASP A 427 -28.56 20.68 15.97
C ASP A 427 -28.90 21.91 15.14
N TRP A 428 -27.97 22.32 14.26
CA TRP A 428 -28.08 23.52 13.44
C TRP A 428 -29.31 23.56 12.51
N LEU A 429 -29.94 22.42 12.24
CA LEU A 429 -31.12 22.31 11.39
C LEU A 429 -32.38 21.90 12.16
N LYS A 430 -32.34 21.89 13.50
CA LYS A 430 -33.49 21.57 14.36
C LYS A 430 -34.71 22.41 13.98
N GLY A 431 -35.87 21.75 13.86
CA GLY A 431 -37.14 22.39 13.52
C GLY A 431 -37.30 22.84 12.07
N ARG A 432 -36.31 22.62 11.19
CA ARG A 432 -36.45 22.88 9.75
C ARG A 432 -37.14 21.71 9.06
N PRO A 433 -38.03 21.96 8.08
CA PRO A 433 -38.79 20.91 7.39
C PRO A 433 -37.90 19.91 6.63
N ASN A 434 -36.69 20.32 6.22
CA ASN A 434 -35.75 19.51 5.46
C ASN A 434 -34.46 19.24 6.25
N ASN A 435 -34.56 18.79 7.52
CA ASN A 435 -33.39 18.36 8.29
C ASN A 435 -32.85 17.01 7.76
N THR A 436 -32.01 17.07 6.73
CA THR A 436 -31.44 15.90 6.04
C THR A 436 -29.92 16.03 5.87
N LEU A 437 -29.22 14.92 5.61
CA LEU A 437 -27.80 14.93 5.27
C LEU A 437 -27.50 15.85 4.08
N ARG A 438 -28.37 15.85 3.06
CA ARG A 438 -28.28 16.76 1.91
C ARG A 438 -28.32 18.23 2.33
N SER A 439 -29.19 18.59 3.27
CA SER A 439 -29.27 19.96 3.78
C SER A 439 -28.01 20.35 4.54
N TYR A 440 -27.46 19.47 5.38
CA TYR A 440 -26.17 19.68 6.02
C TYR A 440 -25.06 19.90 4.98
N GLY A 441 -24.96 19.01 3.98
CA GLY A 441 -24.02 19.15 2.86
C GLY A 441 -24.12 20.51 2.15
N ARG A 442 -25.34 20.91 1.76
CA ARG A 442 -25.58 22.19 1.08
C ARG A 442 -25.17 23.40 1.93
N GLN A 443 -25.45 23.37 3.23
CA GLN A 443 -25.07 24.45 4.13
C GLN A 443 -23.56 24.54 4.29
N THR A 444 -22.89 23.40 4.49
CA THR A 444 -21.42 23.32 4.58
C THR A 444 -20.75 23.87 3.33
N ARG A 445 -21.26 23.51 2.14
CA ARG A 445 -20.78 24.05 0.87
C ARG A 445 -20.98 25.57 0.78
N SER A 446 -22.19 26.05 1.06
CA SER A 446 -22.49 27.49 1.00
C SER A 446 -21.58 28.29 1.94
N MET A 447 -21.34 27.77 3.14
CA MET A 447 -20.42 28.38 4.11
C MET A 447 -18.98 28.41 3.58
N GLY A 448 -18.48 27.30 3.01
CA GLY A 448 -17.16 27.26 2.38
C GLY A 448 -17.02 28.25 1.21
N GLU A 449 -18.06 28.42 0.41
CA GLU A 449 -18.12 29.42 -0.67
C GLU A 449 -18.05 30.86 -0.13
N PHE A 450 -18.80 31.19 0.92
CA PHE A 450 -18.77 32.54 1.52
C PHE A 450 -17.44 32.90 2.20
N ILE A 451 -16.79 31.93 2.86
CA ILE A 451 -15.54 32.16 3.61
C ILE A 451 -14.30 31.97 2.70
N GLU A 452 -14.49 31.34 1.54
CA GLU A 452 -13.45 30.94 0.58
C GLU A 452 -12.50 29.85 1.12
N SER A 453 -13.05 28.91 1.88
CA SER A 453 -12.32 27.88 2.64
C SER A 453 -12.87 26.47 2.40
N ASN A 454 -12.00 25.47 2.57
CA ASN A 454 -12.44 24.09 2.76
C ASN A 454 -13.05 23.93 4.15
N ILE A 455 -14.13 23.17 4.26
CA ILE A 455 -14.84 22.93 5.52
C ILE A 455 -14.91 21.44 5.80
N THR A 456 -14.51 21.04 7.01
CA THR A 456 -14.93 19.78 7.63
C THR A 456 -15.94 20.13 8.71
N LEU A 457 -17.17 19.62 8.64
CA LEU A 457 -18.20 19.84 9.66
C LEU A 457 -18.48 18.52 10.40
N HIS A 458 -18.27 18.52 11.70
CA HIS A 458 -18.60 17.43 12.61
C HIS A 458 -19.92 17.73 13.30
N ILE A 459 -20.92 16.88 13.06
CA ILE A 459 -22.26 16.96 13.63
C ILE A 459 -22.26 16.18 14.95
N GLY A 460 -22.40 16.88 16.07
CA GLY A 460 -22.37 16.31 17.43
C GLY A 460 -23.73 16.16 18.12
N SER A 461 -24.84 16.40 17.42
CA SER A 461 -26.18 16.19 17.96
C SER A 461 -27.27 16.08 16.88
N GLY A 462 -28.47 15.70 17.31
CA GLY A 462 -29.62 15.53 16.43
C GLY A 462 -29.67 14.17 15.74
N PRO A 463 -30.51 14.00 14.70
CA PRO A 463 -30.73 12.71 14.04
C PRO A 463 -29.53 12.18 13.26
N TYR A 464 -28.50 12.99 13.04
CA TYR A 464 -27.29 12.65 12.29
C TYR A 464 -26.02 12.83 13.12
N ASP A 465 -26.14 12.71 14.44
CA ASP A 465 -24.99 12.69 15.35
C ASP A 465 -23.92 11.68 14.89
N GLY A 466 -22.64 12.06 15.04
CA GLY A 466 -21.49 11.30 14.57
C GLY A 466 -21.18 11.46 13.07
N THR A 467 -21.96 12.25 12.33
CA THR A 467 -21.71 12.50 10.91
C THR A 467 -20.61 13.53 10.69
N THR A 468 -19.77 13.32 9.68
CA THR A 468 -18.79 14.30 9.20
C THR A 468 -19.04 14.68 7.75
N VAL A 469 -19.10 15.98 7.45
CA VAL A 469 -19.25 16.52 6.09
C VAL A 469 -17.93 17.15 5.65
N PHE A 470 -17.44 16.79 4.47
CA PHE A 470 -16.28 17.38 3.82
C PHE A 470 -16.74 18.18 2.59
N SER A 471 -16.38 19.45 2.56
CA SER A 471 -16.62 20.34 1.43
C SER A 471 -15.32 21.03 1.03
N TYR A 472 -14.88 20.80 -0.19
CA TYR A 472 -13.67 21.41 -0.73
C TYR A 472 -14.04 22.44 -1.78
N LYS A 473 -13.54 23.66 -1.63
CA LYS A 473 -13.90 24.77 -2.53
C LYS A 473 -13.50 24.53 -3.98
N ASN A 474 -12.41 23.78 -4.18
CA ASN A 474 -11.81 23.49 -5.48
C ASN A 474 -12.17 22.08 -6.00
N ALA A 475 -13.08 21.34 -5.35
CA ALA A 475 -13.45 20.02 -5.82
C ALA A 475 -14.11 20.07 -7.21
N PRO A 476 -13.69 19.21 -8.17
CA PRO A 476 -14.37 18.99 -9.43
C PRO A 476 -15.85 18.66 -9.23
N GLY A 477 -16.72 19.24 -10.07
CA GLY A 477 -18.17 19.08 -9.90
C GLY A 477 -18.70 19.62 -8.56
N ARG A 478 -17.90 20.40 -7.83
CA ARG A 478 -18.24 20.94 -6.50
C ARG A 478 -18.72 19.85 -5.54
N GLU A 479 -17.96 18.75 -5.52
CA GLU A 479 -18.23 17.56 -4.73
C GLU A 479 -18.28 17.87 -3.21
N ILE A 480 -19.25 17.27 -2.53
CA ILE A 480 -19.39 17.24 -1.08
C ILE A 480 -19.46 15.79 -0.66
N VAL A 481 -18.67 15.39 0.33
CA VAL A 481 -18.68 14.03 0.86
C VAL A 481 -19.25 14.05 2.27
N VAL A 482 -20.25 13.23 2.54
CA VAL A 482 -20.82 13.07 3.87
C VAL A 482 -20.57 11.65 4.34
N ASN A 483 -19.92 11.53 5.48
CA ASN A 483 -19.67 10.27 6.16
C ASN A 483 -20.59 10.17 7.38
N SER A 484 -21.72 9.46 7.22
CA SER A 484 -22.69 9.20 8.28
C SER A 484 -22.51 7.78 8.83
N PRO A 485 -22.87 7.52 10.11
CA PRO A 485 -22.86 6.16 10.67
C PRO A 485 -23.66 5.14 9.87
N GLU A 486 -24.70 5.54 9.12
CA GLU A 486 -25.57 4.62 8.38
C GLU A 486 -25.09 4.33 6.94
N TYR A 487 -24.47 5.31 6.28
CA TYR A 487 -24.04 5.27 4.88
C TYR A 487 -23.18 6.49 4.54
N LEU A 488 -22.46 6.41 3.43
CA LEU A 488 -21.69 7.51 2.87
C LEU A 488 -22.43 8.08 1.66
N VAL A 489 -22.26 9.37 1.41
CA VAL A 489 -22.83 10.01 0.21
C VAL A 489 -21.87 11.06 -0.36
N SER A 490 -21.65 10.99 -1.67
CA SER A 490 -21.03 12.06 -2.46
C SER A 490 -22.11 12.81 -3.23
N TYR A 491 -22.25 14.11 -2.96
CA TYR A 491 -23.05 15.01 -3.77
C TYR A 491 -22.16 15.72 -4.78
N SER A 492 -22.45 15.63 -6.08
CA SER A 492 -21.69 16.34 -7.12
C SER A 492 -22.57 16.83 -8.26
N ASP A 493 -22.18 17.98 -8.83
CA ASP A 493 -22.74 18.54 -10.07
C ASP A 493 -22.32 17.69 -11.30
N ALA A 494 -21.31 16.82 -11.16
CA ALA A 494 -20.86 15.91 -12.21
C ALA A 494 -21.74 14.65 -12.35
N TRP A 495 -22.52 14.32 -11.31
CA TRP A 495 -23.41 13.16 -11.35
C TRP A 495 -24.67 13.44 -12.17
N SER A 496 -25.17 12.42 -12.87
CA SER A 496 -26.39 12.53 -13.67
C SER A 496 -27.59 12.86 -12.79
N SER A 497 -28.33 13.91 -13.14
CA SER A 497 -29.51 14.36 -12.37
C SER A 497 -30.65 13.35 -12.30
N LYS A 498 -30.58 12.25 -13.06
CA LYS A 498 -31.61 11.20 -13.14
C LYS A 498 -31.23 9.92 -12.40
N LEU A 499 -30.06 9.87 -11.77
CA LEU A 499 -29.48 8.61 -11.28
C LEU A 499 -28.85 8.80 -9.91
N ILE A 500 -29.17 7.90 -8.99
CA ILE A 500 -28.34 7.64 -7.81
C ILE A 500 -27.73 6.25 -8.01
N SER A 501 -26.41 6.14 -7.84
CA SER A 501 -25.69 4.88 -8.03
C SER A 501 -24.87 4.51 -6.81
N PHE A 502 -24.78 3.21 -6.52
CA PHE A 502 -23.93 2.68 -5.45
C PHE A 502 -23.59 1.22 -5.67
N ASP A 503 -22.46 0.78 -5.12
CA ASP A 503 -22.12 -0.62 -4.97
C ASP A 503 -22.73 -1.18 -3.69
N CYS A 504 -23.25 -2.41 -3.76
CA CYS A 504 -23.78 -3.10 -2.60
C CYS A 504 -22.63 -3.42 -1.63
N ASP A 505 -22.76 -2.97 -0.40
CA ASP A 505 -21.72 -3.05 0.63
C ASP A 505 -21.99 -4.18 1.63
N ARG A 506 -20.99 -5.01 1.97
CA ARG A 506 -21.20 -6.16 2.87
C ARG A 506 -21.41 -5.78 4.33
N ASP A 507 -20.86 -4.64 4.75
CA ASP A 507 -21.04 -4.09 6.09
C ASP A 507 -22.38 -3.34 6.20
N ASN A 508 -23.15 -3.31 5.11
CA ASN A 508 -24.40 -2.59 4.97
C ASN A 508 -24.23 -1.08 5.17
N ILE A 509 -23.07 -0.51 4.84
CA ILE A 509 -22.79 0.94 4.89
C ILE A 509 -22.42 1.41 3.46
N PRO A 510 -23.42 1.52 2.55
CA PRO A 510 -23.16 1.83 1.14
C PRO A 510 -22.61 3.25 0.95
N PHE A 511 -21.88 3.43 -0.15
CA PHE A 511 -21.44 4.74 -0.65
C PHE A 511 -22.33 5.18 -1.83
N PHE A 512 -23.12 6.24 -1.64
CA PHE A 512 -24.03 6.75 -2.66
C PHE A 512 -23.38 7.87 -3.49
N ALA A 513 -23.36 7.73 -4.82
CA ALA A 513 -23.12 8.82 -5.74
C ALA A 513 -24.46 9.50 -6.10
N VAL A 514 -24.64 10.74 -5.66
CA VAL A 514 -25.92 11.45 -5.68
C VAL A 514 -25.78 12.82 -6.35
N PRO A 515 -26.61 13.17 -7.35
CA PRO A 515 -26.54 14.50 -7.94
C PRO A 515 -26.96 15.57 -6.93
N THR A 516 -26.33 16.75 -7.01
CA THR A 516 -26.73 17.91 -6.20
C THR A 516 -28.16 18.36 -6.51
N LYS A 517 -28.62 18.14 -7.75
CA LYS A 517 -29.98 18.38 -8.21
C LYS A 517 -30.57 17.11 -8.81
N CYS A 518 -31.63 16.61 -8.17
CA CYS A 518 -32.41 15.50 -8.69
C CYS A 518 -33.49 15.99 -9.65
N ASN A 519 -33.72 15.24 -10.73
CA ASN A 519 -34.94 15.35 -11.52
C ASN A 519 -36.14 14.87 -10.69
N PRO A 520 -37.37 15.24 -11.06
CA PRO A 520 -38.58 14.75 -10.40
C PRO A 520 -38.64 13.22 -10.34
N ASP A 521 -38.12 12.54 -11.37
CA ASP A 521 -38.07 11.09 -11.47
C ASP A 521 -36.61 10.57 -11.51
N ILE A 522 -36.26 9.71 -10.56
CA ILE A 522 -34.92 9.16 -10.36
C ILE A 522 -34.90 7.64 -10.59
N THR A 523 -33.85 7.16 -11.23
CA THR A 523 -33.46 5.75 -11.21
C THR A 523 -32.49 5.51 -10.05
N LEU A 524 -32.75 4.50 -9.23
CA LEU A 524 -31.76 3.98 -8.29
C LEU A 524 -31.01 2.83 -8.97
N ASN A 525 -29.69 2.90 -9.00
CA ASN A 525 -28.83 1.84 -9.55
C ASN A 525 -27.98 1.23 -8.45
N VAL A 526 -28.24 -0.03 -8.14
CA VAL A 526 -27.40 -0.83 -7.24
C VAL A 526 -26.51 -1.74 -8.07
N VAL A 527 -25.21 -1.73 -7.79
CA VAL A 527 -24.22 -2.59 -8.44
C VAL A 527 -23.87 -3.73 -7.49
N ILE A 528 -24.03 -4.97 -7.95
CA ILE A 528 -23.66 -6.18 -7.23
C ILE A 528 -22.43 -6.76 -7.95
N SER A 529 -21.28 -6.66 -7.29
CA SER A 529 -19.97 -6.98 -7.87
C SER A 529 -19.46 -8.37 -7.53
N ALA A 530 -20.12 -9.08 -6.61
CA ALA A 530 -19.77 -10.44 -6.20
C ALA A 530 -21.00 -11.19 -5.70
N GLU A 531 -20.87 -12.50 -5.50
CA GLU A 531 -21.88 -13.33 -4.85
C GLU A 531 -21.99 -13.07 -3.33
N GLY A 532 -23.06 -13.60 -2.73
CA GLY A 532 -23.26 -13.63 -1.28
C GLY A 532 -24.04 -12.46 -0.68
N PHE A 533 -24.66 -11.61 -1.52
CA PHE A 533 -25.53 -10.54 -1.03
C PHE A 533 -26.96 -11.05 -0.84
N ALA A 534 -27.40 -11.12 0.42
CA ALA A 534 -28.80 -11.42 0.75
C ALA A 534 -29.75 -10.35 0.18
N LYS A 535 -30.91 -10.78 -0.32
CA LYS A 535 -31.93 -9.89 -0.92
C LYS A 535 -32.44 -8.82 0.07
N GLU A 536 -32.53 -9.16 1.36
CA GLU A 536 -32.90 -8.26 2.45
C GLU A 536 -31.85 -7.14 2.64
N MET A 537 -30.56 -7.46 2.43
CA MET A 537 -29.48 -6.48 2.49
C MET A 537 -29.58 -5.49 1.32
N VAL A 538 -29.80 -5.99 0.11
CA VAL A 538 -30.01 -5.14 -1.08
C VAL A 538 -31.20 -4.21 -0.87
N LEU A 539 -32.31 -4.72 -0.33
CA LEU A 539 -33.48 -3.92 0.03
C LEU A 539 -33.15 -2.84 1.07
N SER A 540 -32.42 -3.20 2.14
CA SER A 540 -32.01 -2.27 3.19
C SER A 540 -31.20 -1.10 2.63
N GLN A 541 -30.24 -1.36 1.74
CA GLN A 541 -29.42 -0.31 1.12
C GLN A 541 -30.20 0.55 0.12
N LEU A 542 -31.14 -0.05 -0.63
CA LEU A 542 -32.06 0.70 -1.48
C LEU A 542 -32.97 1.62 -0.66
N GLN A 543 -33.44 1.18 0.51
CA GLN A 543 -34.21 2.02 1.44
C GLN A 543 -33.37 3.18 2.00
N LYS A 544 -32.08 2.97 2.27
CA LYS A 544 -31.14 4.05 2.61
C LYS A 544 -31.00 5.04 1.45
N ALA A 545 -30.81 4.56 0.22
CA ALA A 545 -30.74 5.43 -0.97
C ALA A 545 -32.03 6.24 -1.18
N LYS A 546 -33.21 5.69 -0.85
CA LYS A 546 -34.49 6.43 -0.88
C LYS A 546 -34.52 7.62 0.08
N LYS A 547 -33.73 7.64 1.17
CA LYS A 547 -33.62 8.81 2.06
C LYS A 547 -32.97 10.01 1.34
N GLU A 548 -32.22 9.77 0.26
CA GLU A 548 -31.44 10.79 -0.45
C GLU A 548 -32.17 11.45 -1.63
N ILE A 549 -33.31 10.91 -2.07
CA ILE A 549 -34.02 11.42 -3.27
C ILE A 549 -34.75 12.74 -3.03
N GLY A 550 -34.96 13.14 -1.76
CA GLY A 550 -35.71 14.33 -1.39
C GLY A 550 -37.16 14.26 -1.87
N ASP A 551 -37.62 15.32 -2.56
CA ASP A 551 -38.99 15.42 -3.11
C ASP A 551 -39.18 14.65 -4.44
N SER A 552 -38.18 13.88 -4.87
CA SER A 552 -38.23 13.14 -6.14
C SER A 552 -38.90 11.77 -5.97
N SER A 553 -39.55 11.27 -7.03
CA SER A 553 -40.08 9.90 -7.13
C SER A 553 -39.04 8.92 -7.66
N VAL A 554 -39.12 7.67 -7.20
CA VAL A 554 -38.36 6.56 -7.79
C VAL A 554 -39.10 6.05 -9.02
N LEU A 555 -38.55 6.31 -10.20
CA LEU A 555 -39.09 5.82 -11.48
C LEU A 555 -38.92 4.31 -11.62
N LYS A 556 -37.71 3.84 -11.31
CA LYS A 556 -37.31 2.43 -11.40
C LYS A 556 -36.05 2.15 -10.61
N ILE A 557 -35.81 0.87 -10.36
CA ILE A 557 -34.58 0.37 -9.76
C ILE A 557 -33.87 -0.49 -10.80
N ARG A 558 -32.57 -0.25 -10.96
CA ARG A 558 -31.69 -1.07 -11.79
C ARG A 558 -30.74 -1.84 -10.87
N VAL A 559 -30.79 -3.16 -10.97
CA VAL A 559 -29.80 -4.07 -10.40
C VAL A 559 -28.77 -4.38 -11.48
N SER A 560 -27.56 -3.88 -11.30
CA SER A 560 -26.46 -3.99 -12.25
C SER A 560 -25.42 -4.98 -11.75
N THR A 561 -24.82 -5.73 -12.67
CA THR A 561 -23.72 -6.66 -12.38
C THR A 561 -22.51 -6.33 -13.25
N GLY A 562 -21.30 -6.41 -12.69
CA GLY A 562 -20.04 -6.09 -13.37
C GLY A 562 -19.52 -7.26 -14.23
N LEU A 563 -18.41 -7.03 -14.95
CA LEU A 563 -17.79 -8.03 -15.83
C LEU A 563 -17.38 -9.33 -15.11
N GLN A 564 -17.01 -9.22 -13.83
CA GLN A 564 -16.45 -10.33 -13.05
C GLN A 564 -17.50 -11.22 -12.40
N TYR A 565 -18.76 -10.76 -12.33
CA TYR A 565 -19.84 -11.50 -11.70
C TYR A 565 -21.09 -11.45 -12.56
N LEU A 566 -21.45 -12.59 -13.13
CA LEU A 566 -22.73 -12.78 -13.79
C LEU A 566 -23.67 -13.48 -12.81
N MET A 567 -24.58 -12.71 -12.20
CA MET A 567 -25.60 -13.27 -11.31
C MET A 567 -26.43 -14.34 -12.05
N PRO A 568 -26.57 -15.55 -11.48
CA PRO A 568 -27.41 -16.62 -12.01
C PRO A 568 -28.84 -16.14 -12.30
N GLU A 569 -29.47 -16.76 -13.30
CA GLU A 569 -30.81 -16.35 -13.74
C GLU A 569 -31.85 -16.52 -12.64
N GLN A 570 -31.84 -17.65 -11.93
CA GLN A 570 -32.82 -17.91 -10.86
C GLN A 570 -32.65 -16.93 -9.71
N GLU A 571 -31.41 -16.69 -9.27
CA GLU A 571 -31.09 -15.68 -8.25
C GLU A 571 -31.55 -14.28 -8.69
N SER A 572 -31.32 -13.92 -9.96
CA SER A 572 -31.79 -12.66 -10.53
C SER A 572 -33.32 -12.55 -10.47
N LYS A 573 -34.04 -13.61 -10.84
CA LYS A 573 -35.51 -13.65 -10.82
C LYS A 573 -36.05 -13.54 -9.40
N ASP A 574 -35.45 -14.25 -8.46
CA ASP A 574 -35.86 -14.26 -7.05
C ASP A 574 -35.65 -12.88 -6.42
N LEU A 575 -34.49 -12.25 -6.64
CA LEU A 575 -34.22 -10.90 -6.18
C LEU A 575 -35.17 -9.88 -6.81
N MET A 576 -35.42 -9.97 -8.11
CA MET A 576 -36.33 -9.04 -8.80
C MET A 576 -37.78 -9.16 -8.32
N ASN A 577 -38.27 -10.38 -8.13
CA ASN A 577 -39.61 -10.62 -7.59
C ASN A 577 -39.73 -10.04 -6.18
N TYR A 578 -38.75 -10.32 -5.32
CA TYR A 578 -38.69 -9.79 -3.97
C TYR A 578 -38.69 -8.26 -3.95
N LEU A 579 -37.77 -7.61 -4.67
CA LEU A 579 -37.69 -6.15 -4.70
C LEU A 579 -38.94 -5.51 -5.33
N SER A 580 -39.52 -6.12 -6.37
CA SER A 580 -40.73 -5.62 -7.01
C SER A 580 -41.92 -5.65 -6.06
N GLN A 581 -42.03 -6.70 -5.23
CA GLN A 581 -43.08 -6.82 -4.22
C GLN A 581 -42.90 -5.81 -3.09
N GLU A 582 -41.67 -5.66 -2.57
CA GLU A 582 -41.39 -4.81 -1.41
C GLU A 582 -41.38 -3.31 -1.74
N LEU A 583 -40.96 -2.94 -2.96
CA LEU A 583 -40.75 -1.54 -3.33
C LEU A 583 -41.84 -0.97 -4.22
N GLY A 584 -42.69 -1.81 -4.83
CA GLY A 584 -43.81 -1.38 -5.67
C GLY A 584 -43.40 -0.54 -6.89
N VAL A 585 -42.16 -0.68 -7.37
CA VAL A 585 -41.61 0.05 -8.52
C VAL A 585 -41.05 -0.92 -9.55
N ARG A 586 -40.89 -0.45 -10.79
CA ARG A 586 -40.28 -1.26 -11.86
C ARG A 586 -38.84 -1.64 -11.51
N ILE A 587 -38.53 -2.92 -11.62
CA ILE A 587 -37.18 -3.46 -11.41
C ILE A 587 -36.59 -3.89 -12.76
N GLU A 588 -35.33 -3.52 -13.01
CA GLU A 588 -34.56 -3.91 -14.19
C GLU A 588 -33.27 -4.60 -13.75
N ARG A 589 -32.90 -5.71 -14.40
CA ARG A 589 -31.59 -6.34 -14.24
C ARG A 589 -30.75 -6.08 -15.46
N ALA A 590 -29.54 -5.55 -15.24
CA ALA A 590 -28.58 -5.28 -16.29
C ALA A 590 -27.20 -5.89 -15.98
N HIS A 591 -26.42 -6.13 -17.02
CA HIS A 591 -25.04 -6.61 -16.92
C HIS A 591 -24.12 -5.78 -17.79
N MET A 592 -22.92 -5.50 -17.30
CA MET A 592 -21.91 -4.80 -18.08
C MET A 592 -21.42 -5.70 -19.21
N ALA A 593 -21.61 -5.28 -20.46
CA ALA A 593 -21.16 -6.06 -21.61
C ALA A 593 -19.62 -6.14 -21.64
N ALA A 594 -19.06 -7.22 -22.22
CA ALA A 594 -17.62 -7.47 -22.35
C ALA A 594 -16.81 -6.28 -22.92
N SER A 595 -17.44 -5.43 -23.74
CA SER A 595 -16.87 -4.16 -24.24
C SER A 595 -16.64 -3.07 -23.18
N GLY A 596 -16.98 -3.32 -21.91
CA GLY A 596 -16.71 -2.46 -20.74
C GLY A 596 -17.48 -1.13 -20.66
N SER A 597 -18.20 -0.73 -21.71
CA SER A 597 -18.73 0.64 -21.83
C SER A 597 -20.25 0.77 -21.70
N LYS A 598 -21.02 -0.33 -21.71
CA LYS A 598 -22.49 -0.29 -21.68
C LYS A 598 -23.09 -1.43 -20.86
N PHE A 599 -24.12 -1.08 -20.08
CA PHE A 599 -25.00 -2.05 -19.42
C PHE A 599 -26.07 -2.54 -20.40
N LYS A 600 -26.15 -3.85 -20.58
CA LYS A 600 -27.17 -4.54 -21.35
C LYS A 600 -28.33 -4.91 -20.43
N LEU A 601 -29.56 -4.52 -20.78
CA LEU A 601 -30.77 -4.91 -20.05
C LEU A 601 -31.07 -6.39 -20.35
N LEU A 602 -31.31 -7.17 -19.31
CA LEU A 602 -31.52 -8.61 -19.45
C LEU A 602 -32.91 -9.02 -18.98
N LEU A 603 -33.33 -8.52 -17.83
CA LEU A 603 -34.65 -8.80 -17.26
C LEU A 603 -35.34 -7.49 -16.85
N SER A 604 -36.68 -7.45 -16.92
CA SER A 604 -37.46 -6.37 -16.29
C SER A 604 -38.79 -6.88 -15.74
N LYS A 605 -39.28 -6.25 -14.67
CA LYS A 605 -40.60 -6.51 -14.09
C LYS A 605 -41.26 -5.21 -13.67
N ASN A 606 -42.49 -4.94 -14.12
CA ASN A 606 -43.29 -3.83 -13.57
C ASN A 606 -44.09 -4.31 -12.35
N PRO A 607 -44.51 -3.40 -11.46
CA PRO A 607 -45.38 -3.75 -10.34
C PRO A 607 -46.68 -4.39 -10.83
N GLY A 608 -47.02 -5.56 -10.29
CA GLY A 608 -48.23 -6.30 -10.64
C GLY A 608 -48.13 -7.21 -11.86
N ASP A 609 -47.01 -7.21 -12.61
CA ASP A 609 -46.78 -8.18 -13.68
C ASP A 609 -46.69 -9.60 -13.09
N PRO A 610 -47.38 -10.61 -13.66
CA PRO A 610 -47.30 -11.98 -13.15
C PRO A 610 -45.93 -12.61 -13.40
N GLU A 611 -45.29 -12.29 -14.52
CA GLU A 611 -44.03 -12.87 -14.96
C GLU A 611 -42.94 -11.81 -15.18
N ILE A 612 -41.68 -12.24 -15.22
CA ILE A 612 -40.53 -11.38 -15.53
C ILE A 612 -40.31 -11.39 -17.04
N LYS A 613 -40.18 -10.20 -17.64
CA LYS A 613 -39.85 -10.07 -19.06
C LYS A 613 -38.35 -10.27 -19.29
N VAL A 614 -38.00 -11.20 -20.17
CA VAL A 614 -36.64 -11.44 -20.66
C VAL A 614 -36.42 -10.62 -21.94
N HIS A 615 -35.32 -9.87 -22.02
CA HIS A 615 -35.00 -9.00 -23.17
C HIS A 615 -33.90 -9.57 -24.06
N ASP A 616 -32.98 -10.33 -23.47
CA ASP A 616 -31.85 -10.93 -24.17
C ASP A 616 -31.52 -12.27 -23.51
N HIS A 617 -31.09 -13.25 -24.31
CA HIS A 617 -30.64 -14.53 -23.79
C HIS A 617 -29.42 -14.31 -22.90
N LEU A 618 -29.61 -14.55 -21.60
CA LEU A 618 -28.51 -14.86 -20.70
C LEU A 618 -27.83 -16.07 -21.30
N ALA A 619 -26.50 -16.06 -21.42
CA ALA A 619 -25.81 -17.26 -21.85
C ALA A 619 -26.20 -18.38 -20.87
N GLU A 620 -27.10 -19.27 -21.31
CA GLU A 620 -27.29 -20.54 -20.67
C GLU A 620 -25.93 -21.21 -20.76
N THR A 621 -25.19 -21.27 -19.66
CA THR A 621 -24.32 -22.42 -19.48
C THR A 621 -25.28 -23.58 -19.29
N THR A 622 -25.80 -24.12 -20.40
CA THR A 622 -26.38 -25.46 -20.38
C THR A 622 -25.32 -26.32 -19.68
N PRO A 623 -25.63 -26.93 -18.51
CA PRO A 623 -24.88 -28.10 -18.10
C PRO A 623 -24.87 -28.98 -19.33
N HIS A 624 -23.70 -29.50 -19.74
CA HIS A 624 -23.66 -30.47 -20.81
C HIS A 624 -24.72 -31.52 -20.46
N GLN A 625 -25.81 -31.57 -21.22
CA GLN A 625 -26.76 -32.65 -21.07
C GLN A 625 -25.96 -33.85 -21.58
N ASP A 626 -25.36 -34.58 -20.65
CA ASP A 626 -24.96 -35.97 -20.88
C ASP A 626 -26.25 -36.77 -21.06
N THR A 627 -26.92 -36.52 -22.18
CA THR A 627 -27.75 -37.53 -22.81
C THR A 627 -26.75 -38.35 -23.60
N PRO A 628 -26.42 -39.58 -23.18
CA PRO A 628 -25.53 -40.43 -23.96
C PRO A 628 -26.12 -40.51 -25.36
N LEU A 629 -25.41 -39.97 -26.35
CA LEU A 629 -25.90 -39.95 -27.72
C LEU A 629 -26.12 -41.37 -28.25
N HIS A 630 -25.51 -42.39 -27.62
CA HIS A 630 -25.73 -43.80 -27.85
C HIS A 630 -25.69 -44.63 -26.54
N ASN A 631 -26.60 -45.61 -26.43
CA ASN A 631 -26.51 -46.68 -25.42
C ASN A 631 -25.28 -47.55 -25.74
N TRP A 632 -24.18 -47.34 -25.03
CA TRP A 632 -22.97 -48.17 -25.11
C TRP A 632 -23.11 -49.52 -24.38
N ALA A 633 -24.30 -49.85 -23.89
CA ALA A 633 -24.55 -51.08 -23.13
C ALA A 633 -24.39 -52.35 -23.99
N ASP A 634 -24.64 -52.26 -25.30
CA ASP A 634 -24.57 -53.41 -26.22
C ASP A 634 -23.78 -53.05 -27.49
N LEU A 635 -22.45 -53.09 -27.42
CA LEU A 635 -21.61 -53.04 -28.61
C LEU A 635 -21.72 -54.37 -29.38
N SER A 636 -22.05 -54.30 -30.67
CA SER A 636 -21.99 -55.48 -31.53
C SER A 636 -20.55 -55.97 -31.69
N GLN A 637 -20.37 -57.27 -31.95
CA GLN A 637 -19.04 -57.87 -32.13
C GLN A 637 -18.24 -57.18 -33.25
N GLU A 638 -18.90 -56.66 -34.26
CA GLU A 638 -18.27 -55.93 -35.36
C GLU A 638 -17.72 -54.55 -34.92
N GLN A 639 -18.41 -53.86 -34.00
CA GLN A 639 -17.94 -52.61 -33.41
C GLN A 639 -16.77 -52.85 -32.45
N ILE A 640 -16.79 -53.93 -31.68
CA ILE A 640 -15.67 -54.36 -30.82
C ILE A 640 -14.43 -54.64 -31.67
N ASN A 641 -14.59 -55.34 -32.78
CA ASN A 641 -13.48 -55.64 -33.69
C ASN A 641 -12.90 -54.37 -34.32
N LYS A 642 -13.74 -53.38 -34.69
CA LYS A 642 -13.28 -52.08 -35.20
C LYS A 642 -12.52 -51.28 -34.14
N LEU A 643 -13.02 -51.19 -32.91
CA LEU A 643 -12.34 -50.49 -31.82
C LEU A 643 -10.99 -51.14 -31.47
N THR A 644 -10.93 -52.48 -31.49
CA THR A 644 -9.69 -53.23 -31.27
C THR A 644 -8.66 -52.95 -32.37
N THR A 645 -9.11 -52.83 -33.62
CA THR A 645 -8.25 -52.51 -34.76
C THR A 645 -7.75 -51.06 -34.69
N GLU A 646 -8.60 -50.12 -34.27
CA GLU A 646 -8.24 -48.70 -34.15
C GLU A 646 -7.26 -48.45 -33.00
N ALA A 647 -7.40 -49.18 -31.88
CA ALA A 647 -6.51 -49.09 -30.72
C ALA A 647 -5.09 -49.63 -30.98
N GLN A 648 -4.89 -50.39 -32.06
CA GLN A 648 -3.57 -50.90 -32.47
C GLN A 648 -2.83 -49.95 -33.43
N LYS A 649 -3.46 -48.84 -33.86
CA LYS A 649 -2.77 -47.82 -34.66
C LYS A 649 -1.85 -47.00 -33.75
N PRO A 650 -0.59 -46.72 -34.17
CA PRO A 650 0.30 -45.87 -33.40
C PRO A 650 -0.33 -44.49 -33.22
N GLN A 651 -0.50 -44.07 -31.96
CA GLN A 651 -1.05 -42.74 -31.66
C GLN A 651 -0.10 -41.67 -32.19
N PRO A 652 -0.59 -40.67 -32.94
CA PRO A 652 0.22 -39.51 -33.27
C PRO A 652 0.56 -38.78 -31.97
N SER A 653 1.84 -38.45 -31.77
CA SER A 653 2.24 -37.58 -30.67
C SER A 653 1.53 -36.24 -30.85
N LEU A 654 0.61 -35.92 -29.95
CA LEU A 654 0.04 -34.59 -29.86
C LEU A 654 1.15 -33.63 -29.47
N ALA A 655 1.69 -32.92 -30.45
CA ALA A 655 2.41 -31.68 -30.20
C ALA A 655 1.43 -30.72 -29.53
N ASN A 656 1.88 -30.13 -28.41
CA ASN A 656 1.18 -29.08 -27.69
C ASN A 656 0.66 -28.01 -28.66
N HIS A 657 -0.63 -27.72 -28.58
CA HIS A 657 -1.17 -26.47 -29.07
C HIS A 657 -1.15 -25.48 -27.91
N ASP A 658 -0.34 -24.43 -28.11
CA ASP A 658 -0.26 -23.19 -27.32
C ASP A 658 -1.62 -22.49 -27.19
#